data_AF-A0A2N6A3B7-F1
#
_entry.id   AF-A0A2N6A3B7-F1
#
_cell.length_a   1.000
_cell.length_b   1.000
_cell.length_c   1.000
_cell.angle_alpha   90.00
_cell.angle_beta   90.00
_cell.angle_gamma   90.00
#
_symmetry.space_group_name_H-M   'P 1'
#
loop_
_entity.id
_entity.type
_entity.pdbx_description
1 polymer ?
#
loop_
_entity_poly.entity_id
_entity_poly.type
_entity_poly.pdbx_seq_one_letter_code
_entity_poly.pdbx_strand_id
1 'polypeptide(L)'
;MAKTENINIIPNQTIDNSWSPEYGEETERLLTKVFGNDIEAKEKVKEETYHIMKLCGNPNDETNDDTGLVFGYVQSGKTLSFTTLTALARDNNYQIVIVLAGISTNLVNQSFNRLQNDLDINQGFHRKWVMLNNPKAPLRNPQDKNTIQRELQNWKKPNTPDDFKKTLLITVMKNTSHLRNLLSVLEKLDLSNVPTLIIDDEGDQASMNTRASANARRERNGEVLTELQMSTIYRRIRDLKNILPHHTFIQYTATPQAPLFINILDNLSPNFIQLLTPGEKYTGGRAFCQENHFIVREIPYSEIYSDDNVFEEAPETLKEAMRTFFLSVTSGRLLGDKKGNPKNRSMMVHPSRLVEEHGIYYDWVTYIKSFWEKVLLERDDNDETRQQIISEFRKSYKDLKSNAPDIQPFEELLLTLGHNISNTAVEQLNSRAGSSVAWSSNYSFILVGGQAMDRGFTVEGLTITYMPRNRGVGNADTIQQRARFFGYKKDYLGHCRVYLDAENIHLFSEYVNHEEDIRKKLLEHKLSGQHLNELERRFVLDEMFRLTRTNVLSEDLTRTTFGNKWVRIRAPHDSEVIIESNREVFETFYNKYENKFSEDIGHIDRTEEQKHLVAKLPLKDLFKELLNELKFTRQTDSATYTNLKSVIDLYTDEFPPEDSFVYIINKGNPRTRRLKKDEIQQLFQGKNPRTGDVIYPGDEKIKSDDSVNVQIHNLDFRDTEYSNIITIAVWIPARLSQSLISKLND
;
A
#
# COMPACT_ATOMS: atom_id res chain seq x y z
N MET A 1 32.58 -46.44 16.10
CA MET A 1 31.82 -46.27 14.85
C MET A 1 31.55 -44.79 14.69
N ALA A 2 32.19 -44.17 13.70
CA ALA A 2 32.14 -42.72 13.46
C ALA A 2 30.81 -42.33 12.82
N LYS A 3 30.22 -41.22 13.30
CA LYS A 3 29.06 -40.56 12.67
C LYS A 3 29.55 -39.83 11.43
N THR A 4 29.02 -40.20 10.28
CA THR A 4 29.13 -39.46 9.02
C THR A 4 28.31 -38.18 9.11
N GLU A 5 28.97 -37.03 9.09
CA GLU A 5 28.34 -35.74 8.80
C GLU A 5 28.25 -35.57 7.28
N ASN A 6 27.03 -35.37 6.77
CA ASN A 6 26.81 -34.98 5.39
C ASN A 6 27.09 -33.47 5.26
N ILE A 7 28.26 -33.12 4.74
CA ILE A 7 28.58 -31.76 4.32
C ILE A 7 27.95 -31.55 2.94
N ASN A 8 26.86 -30.78 2.90
CA ASN A 8 26.35 -30.26 1.64
C ASN A 8 27.30 -29.16 1.14
N ILE A 9 28.14 -29.50 0.18
CA ILE A 9 28.97 -28.55 -0.56
C ILE A 9 28.03 -27.77 -1.48
N ILE A 10 27.71 -26.53 -1.09
CA ILE A 10 27.10 -25.55 -1.97
C ILE A 10 28.06 -25.36 -3.15
N PRO A 11 27.60 -25.45 -4.42
CA PRO A 11 28.47 -25.18 -5.56
C PRO A 11 29.06 -23.78 -5.40
N ASN A 12 30.38 -23.66 -5.50
CA ASN A 12 31.12 -22.39 -5.50
C ASN A 12 30.34 -21.34 -6.31
N GLN A 13 29.60 -20.47 -5.61
CA GLN A 13 29.33 -19.15 -6.14
C GLN A 13 30.71 -18.53 -6.31
N THR A 14 31.04 -18.18 -7.54
CA THR A 14 32.07 -17.21 -7.86
C THR A 14 32.04 -16.13 -6.79
N ILE A 15 33.14 -15.99 -6.05
CA ILE A 15 33.38 -14.90 -5.11
C ILE A 15 33.22 -13.63 -5.94
N ASP A 16 32.02 -13.05 -5.87
CA ASP A 16 31.68 -11.88 -6.63
C ASP A 16 32.43 -10.70 -6.03
N ASN A 17 32.93 -9.82 -6.88
CA ASN A 17 33.70 -8.63 -6.52
C ASN A 17 32.79 -7.57 -5.84
N SER A 18 31.96 -7.96 -4.86
CA SER A 18 30.99 -7.07 -4.24
C SER A 18 31.74 -6.04 -3.41
N TRP A 19 31.75 -4.79 -3.87
CA TRP A 19 32.24 -3.67 -3.09
C TRP A 19 31.51 -3.58 -1.75
N SER A 20 32.21 -3.06 -0.73
CA SER A 20 31.66 -2.95 0.62
C SER A 20 31.58 -1.48 1.02
N PRO A 21 30.37 -0.95 1.27
CA PRO A 21 30.21 0.42 1.74
C PRO A 21 30.85 0.63 3.11
N GLU A 22 31.48 1.78 3.31
CA GLU A 22 32.06 2.18 4.60
C GLU A 22 31.28 3.33 5.22
N TYR A 23 31.01 3.26 6.52
CA TYR A 23 30.43 4.38 7.25
C TYR A 23 31.52 5.39 7.62
N GLY A 24 31.34 6.63 7.21
CA GLY A 24 32.27 7.72 7.50
C GLY A 24 31.69 8.76 8.45
N GLU A 25 32.35 9.92 8.49
CA GLU A 25 32.03 11.03 9.39
C GLU A 25 30.60 11.54 9.17
N GLU A 26 30.14 11.64 7.92
CA GLU A 26 28.84 12.24 7.62
C GLU A 26 27.69 11.35 8.10
N THR A 27 27.80 10.03 7.90
CA THR A 27 26.80 9.07 8.36
C THR A 27 26.74 9.01 9.88
N GLU A 28 27.89 8.92 10.55
CA GLU A 28 27.95 8.84 12.01
C GLU A 28 27.46 10.14 12.68
N ARG A 29 27.78 11.31 12.09
CA ARG A 29 27.31 12.61 12.56
C ARG A 29 25.78 12.73 12.47
N LEU A 30 25.20 12.40 11.32
CA LEU A 30 23.74 12.39 11.11
C LEU A 30 23.04 11.48 12.12
N LEU A 31 23.48 10.24 12.24
CA LEU A 31 22.79 9.26 13.07
C LEU A 31 22.92 9.57 14.56
N THR A 32 24.07 10.07 15.00
CA THR A 32 24.25 10.53 16.39
C THR A 32 23.35 11.71 16.71
N LYS A 33 23.18 12.64 15.76
CA LYS A 33 22.25 13.77 15.89
C LYS A 33 20.78 13.32 15.99
N VAL A 34 20.37 12.36 15.15
CA VAL A 34 18.97 11.91 15.09
C VAL A 34 18.59 11.04 16.27
N PHE A 35 19.45 10.09 16.66
CA PHE A 35 19.13 9.07 17.65
C PHE A 35 19.69 9.35 19.05
N GLY A 36 20.72 10.19 19.17
CA GLY A 36 21.40 10.42 20.45
C GLY A 36 21.90 9.10 21.05
N ASN A 37 21.27 8.68 22.15
CA ASN A 37 21.61 7.47 22.89
C ASN A 37 20.79 6.22 22.49
N ASP A 38 19.91 6.32 21.49
CA ASP A 38 19.13 5.18 20.98
C ASP A 38 19.98 4.33 20.02
N ILE A 39 20.83 3.47 20.59
CA ILE A 39 21.80 2.65 19.85
C ILE A 39 21.10 1.64 18.93
N GLU A 40 19.99 1.03 19.39
CA GLU A 40 19.29 0.02 18.62
C GLU A 40 18.64 0.61 17.36
N ALA A 41 17.93 1.73 17.50
CA ALA A 41 17.34 2.40 16.34
C ALA A 41 18.42 2.92 15.37
N LYS A 42 19.56 3.37 15.90
CA LYS A 42 20.73 3.77 15.11
C LYS A 42 21.29 2.60 14.28
N GLU A 43 21.61 1.47 14.90
CA GLU A 43 22.21 0.32 14.21
C GLU A 43 21.25 -0.28 13.19
N LYS A 44 19.94 -0.28 13.47
CA LYS A 44 18.93 -0.70 12.50
C LYS A 44 18.93 0.13 11.22
N VAL A 45 18.94 1.46 11.34
CA VAL A 45 18.99 2.34 10.16
C VAL A 45 20.33 2.20 9.44
N LYS A 46 21.43 2.00 10.16
CA LYS A 46 22.75 1.69 9.55
C LYS A 46 22.68 0.44 8.70
N GLU A 47 22.28 -0.69 9.28
CA GLU A 47 22.20 -1.98 8.59
C GLU A 47 21.30 -1.90 7.35
N GLU A 48 20.10 -1.34 7.46
CA GLU A 48 19.18 -1.19 6.32
C GLU A 48 19.77 -0.34 5.19
N THR A 49 20.42 0.78 5.52
CA THR A 49 21.01 1.67 4.51
C THR A 49 22.30 1.14 3.91
N TYR A 50 23.08 0.36 4.67
CA TYR A 50 24.23 -0.39 4.15
C TYR A 50 23.79 -1.43 3.12
N HIS A 51 22.71 -2.17 3.38
CA HIS A 51 22.18 -3.11 2.40
C HIS A 51 21.69 -2.42 1.13
N ILE A 52 21.08 -1.24 1.23
CA ILE A 52 20.72 -0.44 0.04
C ILE A 52 21.98 -0.04 -0.70
N MET A 53 22.97 0.55 0.00
CA MET A 53 24.19 1.04 -0.62
C MET A 53 24.99 -0.07 -1.27
N LYS A 54 25.06 -1.27 -0.67
CA LYS A 54 25.74 -2.43 -1.24
C LYS A 54 25.16 -2.85 -2.61
N LEU A 55 23.89 -2.57 -2.85
CA LEU A 55 23.20 -2.81 -4.13
C LEU A 55 23.32 -1.64 -5.11
N CYS A 56 23.83 -0.49 -4.67
CA CYS A 56 24.17 0.61 -5.55
C CYS A 56 25.51 0.33 -6.26
N GLY A 57 25.79 1.06 -7.34
CA GLY A 57 27.01 0.88 -8.12
C GLY A 57 28.28 1.16 -7.31
N ASN A 58 29.32 0.35 -7.53
CA ASN A 58 30.62 0.63 -6.94
C ASN A 58 31.18 1.95 -7.50
N PRO A 59 31.52 2.94 -6.66
CA PRO A 59 32.01 4.24 -7.11
C PRO A 59 33.35 4.16 -7.87
N ASN A 60 34.06 3.02 -7.80
CA ASN A 60 35.31 2.79 -8.52
C ASN A 60 35.11 2.17 -9.91
N ASP A 61 33.90 1.74 -10.26
CA ASP A 61 33.59 1.23 -11.59
C ASP A 61 33.35 2.41 -12.56
N GLU A 62 33.43 2.16 -13.87
CA GLU A 62 33.25 3.21 -14.87
C GLU A 62 31.77 3.57 -15.09
N THR A 63 30.88 2.58 -14.97
CA THR A 63 29.45 2.69 -15.31
C THR A 63 28.56 1.89 -14.37
N ASN A 64 27.33 2.35 -14.21
CA ASN A 64 26.25 1.69 -13.48
C ASN A 64 24.90 2.26 -13.95
N ASP A 65 23.85 1.45 -14.03
CA ASP A 65 22.50 1.88 -14.43
C ASP A 65 21.36 1.22 -13.63
N ASP A 66 21.68 0.61 -12.49
CA ASP A 66 20.73 -0.09 -11.64
C ASP A 66 19.56 0.77 -11.16
N THR A 67 18.41 0.13 -11.05
CA THR A 67 17.19 0.70 -10.45
C THR A 67 16.80 -0.11 -9.22
N GLY A 68 16.64 0.55 -8.07
CA GLY A 68 16.24 -0.06 -6.82
C GLY A 68 14.88 0.44 -6.35
N LEU A 69 14.10 -0.44 -5.71
CA LEU A 69 12.88 -0.07 -4.99
C LEU A 69 13.10 -0.17 -3.48
N VAL A 70 12.89 0.93 -2.75
CA VAL A 70 12.89 0.93 -1.29
C VAL A 70 11.46 1.11 -0.80
N PHE A 71 10.94 0.05 -0.18
CA PHE A 71 9.55 -0.03 0.27
C PHE A 71 9.45 -0.03 1.80
N GLY A 72 8.81 0.99 2.34
CA GLY A 72 8.52 1.09 3.77
C GLY A 72 7.12 1.63 4.03
N TYR A 73 6.53 1.26 5.17
CA TYR A 73 5.19 1.70 5.56
C TYR A 73 5.00 3.22 5.51
N VAL A 74 3.75 3.68 5.42
CA VAL A 74 3.42 5.11 5.48
C VAL A 74 3.98 5.73 6.77
N GLN A 75 4.75 6.82 6.63
CA GLN A 75 5.43 7.49 7.76
C GLN A 75 6.38 6.62 8.60
N SER A 76 6.97 5.56 8.01
CA SER A 76 7.91 4.65 8.68
C SER A 76 9.36 5.16 8.81
N GLY A 77 9.65 6.39 8.38
CA GLY A 77 11.03 6.91 8.36
C GLY A 77 11.77 6.78 7.02
N LYS A 78 11.08 6.58 5.90
CA LYS A 78 11.68 6.60 4.53
C LYS A 78 12.61 7.80 4.29
N THR A 79 12.20 8.98 4.75
CA THR A 79 13.01 10.19 4.62
C THR A 79 14.33 10.10 5.37
N LEU A 80 14.32 9.54 6.60
CA LEU A 80 15.55 9.30 7.34
C LEU A 80 16.43 8.29 6.60
N SER A 81 15.85 7.20 6.09
CA SER A 81 16.58 6.20 5.30
C SER A 81 17.29 6.82 4.09
N PHE A 82 16.62 7.65 3.27
CA PHE A 82 17.29 8.25 2.12
C PHE A 82 18.28 9.36 2.51
N THR A 83 18.05 10.09 3.61
CA THR A 83 19.03 11.05 4.14
C THR A 83 20.28 10.33 4.63
N THR A 84 20.14 9.20 5.32
CA THR A 84 21.27 8.35 5.74
C THR A 84 21.96 7.72 4.54
N LEU A 85 21.22 7.25 3.53
CA LEU A 85 21.79 6.78 2.27
C LEU A 85 22.58 7.88 1.55
N THR A 86 22.09 9.12 1.58
CA THR A 86 22.78 10.30 1.02
C THR A 86 24.11 10.54 1.76
N ALA A 87 24.11 10.51 3.09
CA ALA A 87 25.33 10.64 3.89
C ALA A 87 26.33 9.52 3.59
N LEU A 88 25.85 8.27 3.54
CA LEU A 88 26.65 7.10 3.21
C LEU A 88 27.23 7.20 1.79
N ALA A 89 26.49 7.79 0.84
CA ALA A 89 26.99 8.04 -0.51
C ALA A 89 28.20 8.99 -0.49
N ARG A 90 28.15 10.08 0.30
CA ARG A 90 29.29 10.99 0.47
C ARG A 90 30.49 10.28 1.08
N ASP A 91 30.27 9.45 2.09
CA ASP A 91 31.34 8.68 2.74
C ASP A 91 31.99 7.68 1.75
N ASN A 92 31.24 7.22 0.75
CA ASN A 92 31.68 6.30 -0.29
C ASN A 92 31.95 7.00 -1.64
N ASN A 93 32.42 8.25 -1.63
CA ASN A 93 32.90 8.98 -2.81
C ASN A 93 31.88 9.22 -3.95
N TYR A 94 30.57 9.11 -3.67
CA TYR A 94 29.56 9.58 -4.63
C TYR A 94 29.68 11.10 -4.78
N GLN A 95 29.78 11.55 -6.02
CA GLN A 95 30.08 12.94 -6.35
C GLN A 95 28.80 13.78 -6.49
N ILE A 96 27.71 13.15 -6.93
CA ILE A 96 26.40 13.77 -7.08
C ILE A 96 25.33 12.91 -6.39
N VAL A 97 24.45 13.57 -5.63
CA VAL A 97 23.18 13.02 -5.18
C VAL A 97 22.05 13.91 -5.69
N ILE A 98 21.13 13.34 -6.47
CA ILE A 98 19.95 14.04 -7.01
C ILE A 98 18.72 13.53 -6.30
N VAL A 99 17.98 14.40 -5.63
CA VAL A 99 16.69 14.08 -4.99
C VAL A 99 15.57 14.66 -5.84
N LEU A 100 14.83 13.79 -6.53
CA LEU A 100 13.58 14.11 -7.22
C LEU A 100 12.47 14.26 -6.17
N ALA A 101 12.36 15.48 -5.64
CA ALA A 101 11.35 15.82 -4.64
C ALA A 101 9.97 16.02 -5.31
N GLY A 102 8.91 16.02 -4.50
CA GLY A 102 7.51 16.01 -4.95
C GLY A 102 7.08 17.08 -5.97
N ILE A 103 5.79 17.10 -6.29
CA ILE A 103 5.24 17.90 -7.41
C ILE A 103 4.95 19.37 -7.08
N SER A 104 5.04 19.77 -5.80
CA SER A 104 4.66 21.12 -5.34
C SER A 104 5.82 21.83 -4.67
N THR A 105 5.81 23.17 -4.71
CA THR A 105 6.92 23.99 -4.20
C THR A 105 7.12 23.78 -2.70
N ASN A 106 6.02 23.59 -1.97
CA ASN A 106 6.08 23.35 -0.53
C ASN A 106 6.80 22.04 -0.19
N LEU A 107 6.45 20.95 -0.87
CA LEU A 107 7.08 19.64 -0.68
C LEU A 107 8.58 19.69 -0.97
N VAL A 108 8.96 20.34 -2.07
CA VAL A 108 10.36 20.46 -2.46
C VAL A 108 11.13 21.31 -1.46
N ASN A 109 10.57 22.43 -1.00
CA ASN A 109 11.20 23.27 0.02
C ASN A 109 11.30 22.55 1.37
N GLN A 110 10.31 21.74 1.74
CA GLN A 110 10.36 20.93 2.94
C GLN A 110 11.48 19.89 2.88
N SER A 111 11.57 19.11 1.79
CA SER A 111 12.65 18.15 1.59
C SER A 111 14.02 18.82 1.54
N PHE A 112 14.13 19.99 0.89
CA PHE A 112 15.35 20.79 0.87
C PHE A 112 15.78 21.24 2.27
N ASN A 113 14.89 21.90 3.01
CA ASN A 113 15.20 22.39 4.36
C ASN A 113 15.53 21.23 5.31
N ARG A 114 14.82 20.10 5.17
CA ARG A 114 15.08 18.90 5.97
C ARG A 114 16.46 18.32 5.69
N LEU A 115 16.82 18.10 4.43
CA LEU A 115 18.16 17.62 4.06
C LEU A 115 19.25 18.59 4.51
N GLN A 116 19.04 19.89 4.35
CA GLN A 116 19.96 20.92 4.82
C GLN A 116 20.19 20.85 6.33
N ASN A 117 19.12 20.71 7.10
CA ASN A 117 19.19 20.61 8.55
C ASN A 117 19.78 19.28 9.01
N ASP A 118 19.28 18.16 8.50
CA ASP A 118 19.68 16.82 8.95
C ASP A 118 21.16 16.54 8.67
N LEU A 119 21.68 16.98 7.50
CA LEU A 119 23.09 16.84 7.10
C LEU A 119 23.97 18.02 7.53
N ASP A 120 23.44 18.96 8.34
CA ASP A 120 24.16 20.16 8.82
C ASP A 120 24.91 20.91 7.71
N ILE A 121 24.26 21.05 6.55
CA ILE A 121 24.83 21.69 5.37
C ILE A 121 25.08 23.18 5.69
N ASN A 122 26.27 23.67 5.35
CA ASN A 122 26.77 25.02 5.62
C ASN A 122 27.09 25.33 7.09
N GLN A 123 27.10 24.34 7.98
CA GLN A 123 27.60 24.50 9.35
C GLN A 123 29.08 24.08 9.43
N GLY A 124 29.86 24.79 10.26
CA GLY A 124 31.27 24.47 10.51
C GLY A 124 32.27 24.94 9.43
N PHE A 125 33.56 24.64 9.69
CA PHE A 125 34.70 25.04 8.85
C PHE A 125 34.91 24.07 7.67
N HIS A 126 34.81 22.76 7.91
CA HIS A 126 34.92 21.72 6.88
C HIS A 126 33.54 21.49 6.25
N ARG A 127 33.36 21.92 4.99
CA ARG A 127 32.09 21.79 4.26
C ARG A 127 32.19 20.67 3.22
N LYS A 128 31.63 19.51 3.51
CA LYS A 128 31.61 18.33 2.61
C LYS A 128 30.52 18.38 1.52
N TRP A 129 29.64 19.39 1.56
CA TRP A 129 28.46 19.48 0.71
C TRP A 129 28.39 20.80 -0.08
N VAL A 130 27.81 20.72 -1.28
CA VAL A 130 27.26 21.87 -2.01
C VAL A 130 25.82 21.53 -2.38
N MET A 131 24.87 22.31 -1.86
CA MET A 131 23.45 22.03 -2.06
C MET A 131 22.81 23.00 -3.06
N LEU A 132 22.05 22.46 -4.01
CA LEU A 132 21.32 23.23 -5.04
C LEU A 132 19.83 22.87 -4.99
N ASN A 133 18.96 23.87 -5.21
CA ASN A 133 17.52 23.69 -5.28
C ASN A 133 16.99 24.18 -6.63
N ASN A 134 16.34 23.28 -7.37
CA ASN A 134 15.73 23.56 -8.66
C ASN A 134 16.66 24.35 -9.61
N PRO A 135 17.81 23.77 -10.02
CA PRO A 135 18.80 24.44 -10.87
C PRO A 135 18.15 25.11 -12.07
N LYS A 136 18.67 26.29 -12.43
CA LYS A 136 18.16 27.07 -13.57
C LYS A 136 18.98 26.74 -14.81
N ALA A 137 18.34 26.91 -15.98
CA ALA A 137 19.02 26.69 -17.25
C ALA A 137 20.26 27.61 -17.37
N PRO A 138 21.39 27.15 -17.93
CA PRO A 138 22.65 27.91 -17.95
C PRO A 138 22.56 29.29 -18.62
N LEU A 139 21.66 29.45 -19.60
CA LEU A 139 21.41 30.74 -20.25
C LEU A 139 20.80 31.78 -19.30
N ARG A 140 20.07 31.33 -18.27
CA ARG A 140 19.44 32.18 -17.26
C ARG A 140 20.32 32.34 -16.03
N ASN A 141 21.00 31.27 -15.63
CA ASN A 141 21.92 31.27 -14.50
C ASN A 141 23.15 30.41 -14.82
N PRO A 142 24.28 31.00 -15.24
CA PRO A 142 25.51 30.24 -15.42
C PRO A 142 26.11 29.76 -14.08
N GLN A 143 25.69 30.33 -12.95
CA GLN A 143 26.27 30.03 -11.63
C GLN A 143 26.04 28.58 -11.20
N ASP A 144 24.86 28.01 -11.45
CA ASP A 144 24.55 26.61 -11.09
C ASP A 144 25.49 25.65 -11.85
N LYS A 145 25.61 25.84 -13.17
CA LYS A 145 26.54 25.08 -14.02
C LYS A 145 27.98 25.23 -13.54
N ASN A 146 28.44 26.47 -13.35
CA ASN A 146 29.82 26.76 -12.95
C ASN A 146 30.15 26.16 -11.57
N THR A 147 29.18 26.15 -10.67
CA THR A 147 29.31 25.54 -9.33
C THR A 147 29.47 24.02 -9.45
N ILE A 148 28.58 23.35 -10.17
CA ILE A 148 28.66 21.90 -10.40
C ILE A 148 29.98 21.54 -11.07
N GLN A 149 30.35 22.25 -12.14
CA GLN A 149 31.60 22.03 -12.87
C GLN A 149 32.84 22.15 -11.97
N ARG A 150 32.89 23.18 -11.11
CA ARG A 150 34.01 23.39 -10.18
C ARG A 150 34.17 22.22 -9.22
N GLU A 151 33.09 21.75 -8.61
CA GLU A 151 33.18 20.65 -7.63
C GLU A 151 33.56 19.33 -8.31
N LEU A 152 33.00 19.02 -9.48
CA LEU A 152 33.41 17.82 -10.25
C LEU A 152 34.89 17.89 -10.66
N GLN A 153 35.39 19.07 -11.05
CA GLN A 153 36.82 19.25 -11.34
C GLN A 153 37.70 19.07 -10.09
N ASN A 154 37.22 19.41 -8.90
CA ASN A 154 37.94 19.16 -7.66
C ASN A 154 38.02 17.65 -7.36
N TRP A 155 36.97 16.89 -7.64
CA TRP A 155 37.00 15.42 -7.54
C TRP A 155 38.00 14.78 -8.51
N LYS A 156 38.05 15.26 -9.76
CA LYS A 156 38.93 14.71 -10.81
C LYS A 156 40.42 15.00 -10.60
N LYS A 157 40.77 16.01 -9.79
CA LYS A 157 42.17 16.38 -9.52
C LYS A 157 42.80 15.38 -8.52
N PRO A 158 43.87 14.65 -8.89
CA PRO A 158 44.46 13.63 -8.01
C PRO A 158 44.95 14.17 -6.66
N ASN A 159 45.43 15.42 -6.64
CA ASN A 159 46.04 16.03 -5.46
C ASN A 159 45.07 16.87 -4.63
N THR A 160 43.76 16.82 -4.92
CA THR A 160 42.78 17.57 -4.13
C THR A 160 42.55 16.85 -2.79
N PRO A 161 42.83 17.50 -1.64
CA PRO A 161 42.56 16.90 -0.33
C PRO A 161 41.07 16.64 -0.15
N ASP A 162 40.70 15.63 0.64
CA ASP A 162 39.30 15.21 0.81
C ASP A 162 38.39 16.33 1.37
N ASP A 163 38.92 17.26 2.17
CA ASP A 163 38.18 18.44 2.66
C ASP A 163 37.74 19.41 1.57
N PHE A 164 38.37 19.35 0.40
CA PHE A 164 38.01 20.15 -0.77
C PHE A 164 37.13 19.38 -1.76
N LYS A 165 36.93 18.07 -1.54
CA LYS A 165 36.03 17.24 -2.33
C LYS A 165 34.62 17.35 -1.75
N LYS A 166 33.74 18.06 -2.45
CA LYS A 166 32.37 18.31 -2.01
C LYS A 166 31.38 17.51 -2.85
N THR A 167 30.48 16.78 -2.20
CA THR A 167 29.38 16.12 -2.91
C THR A 167 28.29 17.13 -3.21
N LEU A 168 27.79 17.09 -4.44
CA LEU A 168 26.71 17.93 -4.91
C LEU A 168 25.37 17.30 -4.54
N LEU A 169 24.60 17.95 -3.66
CA LEU A 169 23.25 17.54 -3.30
C LEU A 169 22.23 18.41 -4.04
N ILE A 170 21.60 17.86 -5.06
CA ILE A 170 20.68 18.59 -5.94
C ILE A 170 19.25 18.14 -5.65
N THR A 171 18.43 19.05 -5.12
CA THR A 171 16.98 18.83 -5.02
C THR A 171 16.28 19.41 -6.24
N VAL A 172 15.35 18.66 -6.83
CA VAL A 172 14.60 19.11 -8.00
C VAL A 172 13.14 18.69 -7.89
N MET A 173 12.23 19.60 -8.23
CA MET A 173 10.80 19.32 -8.33
C MET A 173 10.53 18.37 -9.50
N LYS A 174 9.64 17.39 -9.29
CA LYS A 174 9.06 16.54 -10.36
C LYS A 174 8.12 17.34 -11.28
N ASN A 175 8.71 18.23 -12.08
CA ASN A 175 8.04 19.15 -12.97
C ASN A 175 8.82 19.28 -14.29
N THR A 176 8.08 19.35 -15.41
CA THR A 176 8.64 19.45 -16.77
C THR A 176 9.71 20.54 -16.93
N SER A 177 9.47 21.74 -16.40
CA SER A 177 10.39 22.87 -16.55
C SER A 177 11.64 22.70 -15.69
N HIS A 178 11.47 22.26 -14.44
CA HIS A 178 12.57 22.06 -13.50
C HIS A 178 13.51 20.92 -13.92
N LEU A 179 12.96 19.78 -14.33
CA LEU A 179 13.75 18.66 -14.86
C LEU A 179 14.49 19.04 -16.15
N ARG A 180 13.83 19.77 -17.06
CA ARG A 180 14.48 20.29 -18.27
C ARG A 180 15.66 21.22 -17.94
N ASN A 181 15.50 22.08 -16.94
CA ASN A 181 16.58 22.98 -16.54
C ASN A 181 17.78 22.19 -15.99
N LEU A 182 17.53 21.19 -15.14
CA LEU A 182 18.58 20.30 -14.63
C LEU A 182 19.33 19.60 -15.77
N LEU A 183 18.61 18.98 -16.71
CA LEU A 183 19.20 18.36 -17.90
C LEU A 183 20.08 19.34 -18.67
N SER A 184 19.58 20.55 -18.96
CA SER A 184 20.33 21.57 -19.70
C SER A 184 21.63 22.03 -19.02
N VAL A 185 21.73 21.83 -17.70
CA VAL A 185 22.96 22.06 -16.92
C VAL A 185 23.90 20.88 -17.07
N LEU A 186 23.41 19.66 -16.80
CA LEU A 186 24.19 18.43 -16.77
C LEU A 186 24.73 18.03 -18.16
N GLU A 187 23.95 18.20 -19.22
CA GLU A 187 24.36 17.94 -20.63
C GLU A 187 25.59 18.76 -21.07
N LYS A 188 25.92 19.84 -20.35
CA LYS A 188 27.08 20.71 -20.65
C LYS A 188 28.32 20.38 -19.82
N LEU A 189 28.30 19.26 -19.10
CA LEU A 189 29.36 18.82 -18.20
C LEU A 189 29.90 17.46 -18.64
N ASP A 190 31.13 17.19 -18.29
CA ASP A 190 31.73 15.87 -18.45
C ASP A 190 31.40 15.01 -17.22
N LEU A 191 30.41 14.14 -17.39
CA LEU A 191 29.87 13.24 -16.36
C LEU A 191 30.48 11.82 -16.43
N SER A 192 31.53 11.61 -17.23
CA SER A 192 32.28 10.35 -17.21
C SER A 192 32.94 10.13 -15.85
N ASN A 193 32.85 8.91 -15.33
CA ASN A 193 33.39 8.50 -14.01
C ASN A 193 32.90 9.40 -12.86
N VAL A 194 31.62 9.80 -12.90
CA VAL A 194 30.95 10.58 -11.85
C VAL A 194 29.85 9.71 -11.21
N PRO A 195 30.16 8.94 -10.15
CA PRO A 195 29.18 8.13 -9.45
C PRO A 195 28.05 9.00 -8.90
N THR A 196 26.83 8.70 -9.33
CA THR A 196 25.64 9.52 -9.07
C THR A 196 24.52 8.70 -8.42
N LEU A 197 24.03 9.15 -7.27
CA LEU A 197 22.84 8.55 -6.65
C LEU A 197 21.62 9.40 -7.01
N ILE A 198 20.59 8.79 -7.59
CA ILE A 198 19.30 9.45 -7.87
C ILE A 198 18.26 8.87 -6.93
N ILE A 199 17.65 9.70 -6.09
CA ILE A 199 16.59 9.32 -5.16
C ILE A 199 15.28 9.90 -5.68
N ASP A 200 14.31 9.03 -5.97
CA ASP A 200 12.94 9.40 -6.31
C ASP A 200 12.03 9.24 -5.09
N ASP A 201 11.70 10.36 -4.45
CA ASP A 201 10.84 10.40 -3.27
C ASP A 201 9.37 10.33 -3.68
N GLU A 202 8.61 9.35 -3.16
CA GLU A 202 7.28 8.97 -3.66
C GLU A 202 7.36 8.55 -5.15
N GLY A 203 8.15 7.51 -5.44
CA GLY A 203 8.41 7.05 -6.83
C GLY A 203 7.17 6.59 -7.61
N ASP A 204 6.07 6.28 -6.92
CA ASP A 204 4.75 6.06 -7.52
C ASP A 204 4.12 7.35 -8.07
N GLN A 205 4.56 8.52 -7.59
CA GLN A 205 4.03 9.83 -7.91
C GLN A 205 4.84 10.52 -9.02
N ALA A 206 4.12 10.84 -10.11
CA ALA A 206 4.55 11.63 -11.27
C ALA A 206 5.67 11.02 -12.15
N SER A 207 6.58 10.22 -11.59
CA SER A 207 7.69 9.61 -12.32
C SER A 207 7.25 8.58 -13.35
N MET A 208 6.18 7.83 -13.04
CA MET A 208 5.63 6.79 -13.90
C MET A 208 5.03 7.30 -15.22
N ASN A 209 5.09 6.49 -16.27
CA ASN A 209 4.52 6.83 -17.58
C ASN A 209 2.98 6.79 -17.57
N THR A 210 2.34 7.93 -17.31
CA THR A 210 0.87 8.08 -17.30
C THR A 210 0.17 7.88 -18.64
N ARG A 211 0.92 7.60 -19.72
CA ARG A 211 0.40 7.29 -21.06
C ARG A 211 0.56 5.82 -21.43
N ALA A 212 1.10 4.97 -20.56
CA ALA A 212 1.42 3.58 -20.85
C ALA A 212 0.19 2.81 -21.40
N SER A 213 -0.96 2.89 -20.73
CA SER A 213 -2.18 2.18 -21.16
C SER A 213 -2.71 2.67 -22.50
N ALA A 214 -2.71 4.00 -22.72
CA ALA A 214 -3.17 4.59 -23.98
C ALA A 214 -2.23 4.22 -25.14
N ASN A 215 -0.93 4.20 -24.89
CA ASN A 215 0.08 3.85 -25.88
C ASN A 215 0.01 2.37 -26.27
N ALA A 216 -0.09 1.46 -25.29
CA ALA A 216 -0.24 0.03 -25.57
C ALA A 216 -1.49 -0.28 -26.41
N ARG A 217 -2.62 0.43 -26.17
CA ARG A 217 -3.82 0.30 -27.01
C ARG A 217 -3.59 0.76 -28.45
N ARG A 218 -2.83 1.83 -28.65
CA ARG A 218 -2.49 2.35 -29.98
C ARG A 218 -1.53 1.43 -30.73
N GLU A 219 -0.55 0.85 -30.04
CA GLU A 219 0.35 -0.18 -30.61
C GLU A 219 -0.43 -1.43 -31.03
N ARG A 220 -1.38 -1.91 -30.21
CA ARG A 220 -2.28 -3.02 -30.59
C ARG A 220 -3.12 -2.70 -31.83
N ASN A 221 -3.40 -1.43 -32.08
CA ASN A 221 -4.11 -0.96 -33.28
C ASN A 221 -3.17 -0.72 -34.48
N GLY A 222 -1.89 -1.11 -34.38
CA GLY A 222 -0.90 -1.01 -35.46
C GLY A 222 -0.19 0.34 -35.57
N GLU A 223 -0.36 1.26 -34.60
CA GLU A 223 0.39 2.51 -34.61
C GLU A 223 1.83 2.31 -34.13
N VAL A 224 2.80 2.83 -34.88
CA VAL A 224 4.20 2.89 -34.44
C VAL A 224 4.37 4.09 -33.52
N LEU A 225 4.62 3.83 -32.23
CA LEU A 225 4.87 4.87 -31.24
C LEU A 225 6.37 5.10 -31.07
N THR A 226 6.74 6.35 -30.82
CA THR A 226 8.09 6.72 -30.44
C THR A 226 8.11 7.21 -28.99
N GLU A 227 9.29 7.51 -28.50
CA GLU A 227 9.48 8.01 -27.13
C GLU A 227 8.80 9.36 -26.88
N LEU A 228 8.43 10.09 -27.95
CA LEU A 228 7.73 11.36 -27.86
C LEU A 228 6.30 11.24 -27.34
N GLN A 229 5.69 10.05 -27.46
CA GLN A 229 4.33 9.77 -27.01
C GLN A 229 4.26 9.41 -25.51
N MET A 230 5.39 9.24 -24.81
CA MET A 230 5.43 9.01 -23.35
C MET A 230 5.03 10.27 -22.55
N SER A 231 4.78 10.11 -21.25
CA SER A 231 4.54 11.27 -20.37
C SER A 231 5.81 12.13 -20.24
N THR A 232 5.66 13.45 -20.19
CA THR A 232 6.80 14.38 -20.26
C THR A 232 7.75 14.25 -19.07
N ILE A 233 7.23 14.04 -17.86
CA ILE A 233 8.05 13.89 -16.65
C ILE A 233 8.86 12.58 -16.73
N TYR A 234 8.19 11.47 -17.05
CA TYR A 234 8.85 10.17 -17.25
C TYR A 234 10.00 10.27 -18.26
N ARG A 235 9.74 10.85 -19.43
CA ARG A 235 10.77 11.02 -20.47
C ARG A 235 11.98 11.79 -19.94
N ARG A 236 11.77 12.85 -19.15
CA ARG A 236 12.86 13.67 -18.61
C ARG A 236 13.67 12.96 -17.53
N ILE A 237 13.05 12.09 -16.73
CA ILE A 237 13.77 11.24 -15.78
C ILE A 237 14.62 10.21 -16.54
N ARG A 238 14.08 9.62 -17.60
CA ARG A 238 14.82 8.72 -18.46
C ARG A 238 15.98 9.42 -19.19
N ASP A 239 15.75 10.63 -19.72
CA ASP A 239 16.81 11.46 -20.29
C ASP A 239 17.91 11.73 -19.23
N LEU A 240 17.53 11.92 -17.96
CA LEU A 240 18.46 12.14 -16.85
C LEU A 240 19.31 10.89 -16.57
N LYS A 241 18.70 9.70 -16.53
CA LYS A 241 19.43 8.43 -16.41
C LYS A 241 20.42 8.25 -17.58
N ASN A 242 19.98 8.53 -18.80
CA ASN A 242 20.80 8.34 -20.00
C ASN A 242 22.06 9.22 -20.07
N ILE A 243 22.02 10.44 -19.52
CA ILE A 243 23.19 11.33 -19.52
C ILE A 243 24.17 11.07 -18.37
N LEU A 244 23.83 10.19 -17.42
CA LEU A 244 24.63 9.84 -16.26
C LEU A 244 25.15 8.40 -16.43
N PRO A 245 26.36 8.17 -16.99
CA PRO A 245 26.83 6.80 -17.29
C PRO A 245 27.02 5.92 -16.05
N HIS A 246 27.24 6.56 -14.89
CA HIS A 246 27.40 5.90 -13.60
C HIS A 246 26.34 6.43 -12.63
N HIS A 247 25.21 5.72 -12.57
CA HIS A 247 24.15 6.06 -11.65
C HIS A 247 23.47 4.84 -11.02
N THR A 248 22.90 5.06 -9.85
CA THR A 248 21.88 4.18 -9.28
C THR A 248 20.61 4.99 -9.03
N PHE A 249 19.48 4.53 -9.53
CA PHE A 249 18.17 5.16 -9.36
C PHE A 249 17.34 4.43 -8.30
N ILE A 250 17.09 5.07 -7.15
CA ILE A 250 16.37 4.48 -6.03
C ILE A 250 15.00 5.12 -5.88
N GLN A 251 13.94 4.32 -6.02
CA GLN A 251 12.56 4.71 -5.78
C GLN A 251 12.18 4.46 -4.32
N TYR A 252 11.90 5.51 -3.57
CA TYR A 252 11.31 5.41 -2.24
C TYR A 252 9.79 5.54 -2.34
N THR A 253 9.04 4.58 -1.79
CA THR A 253 7.57 4.70 -1.76
C THR A 253 6.94 3.88 -0.63
N ALA A 254 5.74 4.29 -0.21
CA ALA A 254 4.84 3.46 0.59
C ALA A 254 3.91 2.59 -0.28
N THR A 255 3.79 2.91 -1.56
CA THR A 255 2.88 2.24 -2.52
C THR A 255 3.70 1.56 -3.61
N PRO A 256 4.21 0.33 -3.38
CA PRO A 256 5.09 -0.34 -4.33
C PRO A 256 4.34 -0.85 -5.58
N GLN A 257 3.01 -0.76 -5.62
CA GLN A 257 2.18 -1.36 -6.67
C GLN A 257 2.47 -0.78 -8.06
N ALA A 258 2.72 0.53 -8.21
CA ALA A 258 3.10 1.05 -9.53
C ALA A 258 4.50 0.53 -9.94
N PRO A 259 5.56 0.76 -9.15
CA PRO A 259 6.91 0.25 -9.47
C PRO A 259 7.00 -1.25 -9.75
N LEU A 260 6.22 -2.09 -9.04
CA LEU A 260 6.29 -3.54 -9.20
C LEU A 260 5.59 -4.05 -10.46
N PHE A 261 4.60 -3.33 -10.99
CA PHE A 261 3.72 -3.82 -12.06
C PHE A 261 3.91 -3.14 -13.43
N ILE A 262 4.77 -2.11 -13.53
CA ILE A 262 5.20 -1.58 -14.84
C ILE A 262 5.91 -2.67 -15.66
N ASN A 263 6.13 -2.41 -16.96
CA ASN A 263 6.85 -3.35 -17.83
C ASN A 263 8.25 -3.63 -17.25
N ILE A 264 8.67 -4.89 -17.22
CA ILE A 264 9.98 -5.31 -16.71
C ILE A 264 11.11 -4.66 -17.53
N LEU A 265 10.87 -4.43 -18.82
CA LEU A 265 11.79 -3.76 -19.74
C LEU A 265 11.74 -2.23 -19.63
N ASP A 266 10.87 -1.66 -18.78
CA ASP A 266 10.84 -0.23 -18.51
C ASP A 266 12.12 0.20 -17.78
N ASN A 267 12.71 1.32 -18.18
CA ASN A 267 13.93 1.86 -17.58
C ASN A 267 13.74 2.24 -16.08
N LEU A 268 12.50 2.40 -15.62
CA LEU A 268 12.19 2.62 -14.20
C LEU A 268 11.77 1.34 -13.46
N SER A 269 11.83 0.17 -14.11
CA SER A 269 11.57 -1.13 -13.47
C SER A 269 12.71 -1.45 -12.50
N PRO A 270 12.41 -1.72 -11.22
CA PRO A 270 13.44 -2.05 -10.24
C PRO A 270 14.07 -3.43 -10.49
N ASN A 271 15.40 -3.48 -10.45
CA ASN A 271 16.23 -4.68 -10.47
C ASN A 271 16.29 -5.36 -9.10
N PHE A 272 16.29 -4.56 -8.03
CA PHE A 272 16.33 -5.05 -6.65
C PHE A 272 15.33 -4.32 -5.76
N ILE A 273 15.06 -4.92 -4.59
CA ILE A 273 14.18 -4.35 -3.58
C ILE A 273 14.79 -4.39 -2.19
N GLN A 274 14.61 -3.32 -1.43
CA GLN A 274 14.87 -3.29 0.00
C GLN A 274 13.59 -2.93 0.76
N LEU A 275 13.24 -3.76 1.74
CA LEU A 275 12.18 -3.46 2.70
C LEU A 275 12.76 -2.69 3.89
N LEU A 276 12.14 -1.57 4.24
CA LEU A 276 12.44 -0.85 5.47
C LEU A 276 11.58 -1.39 6.60
N THR A 277 12.18 -1.53 7.77
CA THR A 277 11.51 -2.02 8.97
C THR A 277 11.33 -0.84 9.93
N PRO A 278 10.09 -0.52 10.31
CA PRO A 278 9.85 0.60 11.22
C PRO A 278 10.43 0.31 12.61
N GLY A 279 10.77 1.35 13.36
CA GLY A 279 11.20 1.22 14.76
C GLY A 279 10.06 0.78 15.68
N GLU A 280 10.38 0.32 16.90
CA GLU A 280 9.38 -0.26 17.83
C GLU A 280 8.23 0.67 18.23
N LYS A 281 8.43 1.99 18.10
CA LYS A 281 7.45 3.03 18.44
C LYS A 281 6.50 3.38 17.30
N TYR A 282 6.72 2.82 16.13
CA TYR A 282 5.84 3.01 14.98
C TYR A 282 4.51 2.27 15.19
N THR A 283 3.43 2.94 14.83
CA THR A 283 2.06 2.44 14.88
C THR A 283 1.41 2.72 13.53
N GLY A 284 1.27 1.68 12.70
CA GLY A 284 0.71 1.76 11.35
C GLY A 284 -0.65 1.09 11.21
N GLY A 285 -0.94 0.58 10.02
CA GLY A 285 -2.18 -0.11 9.69
C GLY A 285 -2.60 -1.18 10.68
N ARG A 286 -1.68 -2.10 11.01
CA ARG A 286 -1.91 -3.15 12.00
C ARG A 286 -2.32 -2.62 13.37
N ALA A 287 -1.58 -1.65 13.89
CA ALA A 287 -1.85 -1.05 15.19
C ALA A 287 -3.26 -0.44 15.24
N PHE A 288 -3.69 0.26 14.19
CA PHE A 288 -4.98 0.97 14.17
C PHE A 288 -6.17 0.09 13.79
N CYS A 289 -6.00 -0.84 12.85
CA CYS A 289 -7.12 -1.59 12.26
C CYS A 289 -7.27 -3.01 12.82
N GLN A 290 -6.17 -3.65 13.24
CA GLN A 290 -6.15 -5.06 13.66
C GLN A 290 -5.91 -5.24 15.16
N GLU A 291 -5.08 -4.40 15.78
CA GLU A 291 -4.65 -4.61 17.18
C GLU A 291 -5.45 -3.76 18.19
N ASN A 292 -5.86 -2.54 17.81
CA ASN A 292 -6.50 -1.58 18.71
C ASN A 292 -7.84 -1.09 18.17
N HIS A 293 -8.84 -1.97 18.12
CA HIS A 293 -10.18 -1.66 17.57
C HIS A 293 -10.89 -0.47 18.25
N PHE A 294 -10.48 -0.04 19.45
CA PHE A 294 -11.05 1.13 20.12
C PHE A 294 -10.70 2.46 19.45
N ILE A 295 -9.64 2.50 18.63
CA ILE A 295 -9.14 3.74 18.01
C ILE A 295 -10.08 4.18 16.89
N VAL A 296 -10.53 3.24 16.07
CA VAL A 296 -11.37 3.52 14.90
C VAL A 296 -12.84 3.57 15.34
N ARG A 297 -13.52 4.67 15.00
CA ARG A 297 -14.93 4.92 15.32
C ARG A 297 -15.71 5.15 14.04
N GLU A 298 -16.89 4.54 13.94
CA GLU A 298 -17.79 4.75 12.82
C GLU A 298 -18.50 6.10 12.94
N ILE A 299 -18.57 6.84 11.84
CA ILE A 299 -19.46 7.98 11.65
C ILE A 299 -20.70 7.45 10.92
N PRO A 300 -21.88 7.42 11.56
CA PRO A 300 -23.10 7.02 10.90
C PRO A 300 -23.41 7.92 9.70
N TYR A 301 -23.98 7.36 8.63
CA TYR A 301 -24.31 8.13 7.42
C TYR A 301 -25.19 9.35 7.73
N SER A 302 -26.10 9.25 8.71
CA SER A 302 -26.94 10.38 9.16
C SER A 302 -26.14 11.56 9.73
N GLU A 303 -24.91 11.35 10.16
CA GLU A 303 -24.02 12.37 10.73
C GLU A 303 -22.93 12.85 9.74
N ILE A 304 -23.05 12.43 8.48
CA ILE A 304 -22.17 12.87 7.38
C ILE A 304 -22.87 13.96 6.59
N TYR A 305 -22.38 15.19 6.70
CA TYR A 305 -22.86 16.30 5.88
C TYR A 305 -22.53 16.05 4.40
N SER A 306 -23.53 16.17 3.53
CA SER A 306 -23.38 16.07 2.08
C SER A 306 -24.54 16.77 1.36
N ASP A 307 -24.47 16.92 0.04
CA ASP A 307 -25.57 17.50 -0.76
C ASP A 307 -26.91 16.81 -0.53
N ASP A 308 -26.90 15.49 -0.27
CA ASP A 308 -28.08 14.66 -0.02
C ASP A 308 -28.42 14.51 1.48
N ASN A 309 -27.57 15.03 2.38
CA ASN A 309 -27.75 14.96 3.83
C ASN A 309 -27.26 16.26 4.50
N VAL A 310 -28.11 17.29 4.45
CA VAL A 310 -27.82 18.63 4.96
C VAL A 310 -28.43 18.82 6.33
N PHE A 311 -27.65 19.33 7.27
CA PHE A 311 -28.09 19.71 8.61
C PHE A 311 -27.32 20.93 9.11
N GLU A 312 -27.93 21.73 9.99
CA GLU A 312 -27.37 23.02 10.45
C GLU A 312 -26.44 22.87 11.65
N GLU A 313 -26.72 21.90 12.54
CA GLU A 313 -25.95 21.69 13.76
C GLU A 313 -24.82 20.68 13.57
N ALA A 314 -23.71 20.89 14.27
CA ALA A 314 -22.60 19.95 14.27
C ALA A 314 -23.04 18.56 14.77
N PRO A 315 -22.61 17.47 14.10
CA PRO A 315 -22.99 16.10 14.46
C PRO A 315 -22.38 15.71 15.81
N GLU A 316 -22.99 14.74 16.48
CA GLU A 316 -22.56 14.31 17.82
C GLU A 316 -21.20 13.63 17.77
N THR A 317 -20.89 12.88 16.72
CA THR A 317 -19.56 12.28 16.49
C THR A 317 -18.46 13.34 16.41
N LEU A 318 -18.72 14.51 15.81
CA LEU A 318 -17.76 15.62 15.77
C LEU A 318 -17.58 16.24 17.16
N LYS A 319 -18.66 16.44 17.91
CA LYS A 319 -18.62 16.92 19.29
C LYS A 319 -17.83 15.93 20.17
N GLU A 320 -18.04 14.63 20.03
CA GLU A 320 -17.28 13.60 20.74
C GLU A 320 -15.79 13.62 20.41
N ALA A 321 -15.45 13.74 19.12
CA ALA A 321 -14.07 13.87 18.67
C ALA A 321 -13.38 15.08 19.31
N MET A 322 -14.07 16.23 19.36
CA MET A 322 -13.56 17.45 20.00
C MET A 322 -13.42 17.32 21.52
N ARG A 323 -14.38 16.69 22.23
CA ARG A 323 -14.25 16.45 23.68
C ARG A 323 -13.02 15.59 23.98
N THR A 324 -12.85 14.50 23.24
CA THR A 324 -11.69 13.59 23.39
C THR A 324 -10.37 14.30 23.06
N PHE A 325 -10.38 15.15 22.03
CA PHE A 325 -9.24 15.97 21.66
C PHE A 325 -8.82 16.91 22.79
N PHE A 326 -9.75 17.70 23.34
CA PHE A 326 -9.43 18.67 24.40
C PHE A 326 -8.98 18.00 25.70
N LEU A 327 -9.57 16.87 26.08
CA LEU A 327 -9.07 16.07 27.21
C LEU A 327 -7.63 15.61 26.99
N SER A 328 -7.30 15.18 25.77
CA SER A 328 -5.95 14.78 25.40
C SER A 328 -4.97 15.96 25.37
N VAL A 329 -5.41 17.14 24.92
CA VAL A 329 -4.63 18.39 24.98
C VAL A 329 -4.30 18.74 26.43
N THR A 330 -5.30 18.75 27.31
CA THR A 330 -5.12 19.06 28.73
C THR A 330 -4.20 18.07 29.42
N SER A 331 -4.39 16.78 29.18
CA SER A 331 -3.49 15.74 29.70
C SER A 331 -2.05 15.95 29.20
N GLY A 332 -1.88 16.22 27.91
CA GLY A 332 -0.58 16.51 27.31
C GLY A 332 0.12 17.73 27.93
N ARG A 333 -0.62 18.80 28.22
CA ARG A 333 -0.08 19.98 28.92
C ARG A 333 0.38 19.66 30.35
N LEU A 334 -0.39 18.86 31.08
CA LEU A 334 -0.01 18.42 32.44
C LEU A 334 1.18 17.45 32.44
N LEU A 335 1.36 16.68 31.37
CA LEU A 335 2.55 15.83 31.21
C LEU A 335 3.82 16.64 30.90
N GLY A 336 3.70 17.80 30.24
CA GLY A 336 4.83 18.64 29.86
C GLY A 336 5.84 17.90 28.98
N ASP A 337 7.13 18.10 29.20
CA ASP A 337 8.22 17.50 28.41
C ASP A 337 8.57 16.06 28.81
N LYS A 338 7.66 15.37 29.53
CA LYS A 338 7.85 13.95 29.85
C LYS A 338 8.04 13.13 28.58
N LYS A 339 9.00 12.18 28.64
CA LYS A 339 9.32 11.27 27.54
C LYS A 339 8.04 10.58 27.03
N GLY A 340 7.78 10.70 25.73
CA GLY A 340 6.62 10.09 25.07
C GLY A 340 5.43 11.03 24.83
N ASN A 341 5.38 12.19 25.47
CA ASN A 341 4.41 13.22 25.14
C ASN A 341 4.85 14.00 23.89
N PRO A 342 4.01 14.13 22.86
CA PRO A 342 4.38 14.91 21.67
C PRO A 342 4.46 16.41 21.98
N LYS A 343 5.34 17.12 21.27
CA LYS A 343 5.52 18.58 21.38
C LYS A 343 4.25 19.38 21.05
N ASN A 344 3.39 18.80 20.22
CA ASN A 344 2.09 19.35 19.85
C ASN A 344 1.02 18.28 19.98
N ARG A 345 -0.24 18.69 20.09
CA ARG A 345 -1.40 17.81 19.93
C ARG A 345 -2.37 18.41 18.94
N SER A 346 -2.63 17.66 17.87
CA SER A 346 -3.41 18.17 16.75
C SER A 346 -4.62 17.30 16.44
N MET A 347 -5.69 17.94 15.98
CA MET A 347 -6.85 17.29 15.38
C MET A 347 -6.90 17.65 13.90
N MET A 348 -7.21 16.67 13.06
CA MET A 348 -7.45 16.87 11.62
C MET A 348 -8.91 16.59 11.31
N VAL A 349 -9.58 17.57 10.70
CA VAL A 349 -10.95 17.47 10.19
C VAL A 349 -10.89 17.53 8.67
N HIS A 350 -11.21 16.42 8.03
CA HIS A 350 -11.07 16.23 6.59
C HIS A 350 -12.41 15.82 5.94
N PRO A 351 -13.35 16.78 5.77
CA PRO A 351 -14.73 16.45 5.42
C PRO A 351 -14.92 16.11 3.93
N SER A 352 -14.25 16.82 3.01
CA SER A 352 -14.51 16.66 1.58
C SER A 352 -13.39 17.21 0.69
N ARG A 353 -13.48 16.95 -0.62
CA ARG A 353 -12.62 17.57 -1.66
C ARG A 353 -13.05 19.00 -2.00
N LEU A 354 -14.33 19.34 -1.84
CA LEU A 354 -14.90 20.63 -2.19
C LEU A 354 -14.63 21.65 -1.09
N VAL A 355 -14.29 22.88 -1.49
CA VAL A 355 -13.90 23.96 -0.58
C VAL A 355 -15.09 24.45 0.27
N GLU A 356 -16.31 24.36 -0.25
CA GLU A 356 -17.52 24.86 0.44
C GLU A 356 -17.83 24.05 1.70
N GLU A 357 -17.70 22.72 1.64
CA GLU A 357 -17.89 21.85 2.81
C GLU A 357 -16.84 22.09 3.91
N HIS A 358 -15.65 22.63 3.58
CA HIS A 358 -14.64 22.97 4.59
C HIS A 358 -15.09 24.13 5.46
N GLY A 359 -15.83 25.10 4.88
CA GLY A 359 -16.35 26.25 5.62
C GLY A 359 -17.29 25.81 6.74
N ILE A 360 -18.20 24.88 6.43
CA ILE A 360 -19.21 24.39 7.38
C ILE A 360 -18.55 23.72 8.59
N TYR A 361 -17.62 22.79 8.36
CA TYR A 361 -16.92 22.13 9.46
C TYR A 361 -16.02 23.10 10.23
N TYR A 362 -15.43 24.09 9.57
CA TYR A 362 -14.63 25.12 10.23
C TYR A 362 -15.49 25.98 11.15
N ASP A 363 -16.68 26.39 10.69
CA ASP A 363 -17.63 27.16 11.45
C ASP A 363 -18.14 26.36 12.66
N TRP A 364 -18.48 25.08 12.47
CA TRP A 364 -18.87 24.18 13.55
C TRP A 364 -17.79 24.01 14.62
N VAL A 365 -16.55 23.71 14.21
CA VAL A 365 -15.42 23.56 15.14
C VAL A 365 -15.17 24.85 15.91
N THR A 366 -15.19 26.00 15.21
CA THR A 366 -14.97 27.31 15.82
C THR A 366 -16.09 27.64 16.81
N TYR A 367 -17.34 27.40 16.43
CA TYR A 367 -18.50 27.60 17.29
C TYR A 367 -18.44 26.73 18.55
N ILE A 368 -18.21 25.42 18.40
CA ILE A 368 -18.11 24.48 19.53
C ILE A 368 -17.00 24.92 20.49
N LYS A 369 -15.81 25.24 19.96
CA LYS A 369 -14.68 25.71 20.76
C LYS A 369 -15.07 26.96 21.57
N SER A 370 -15.58 28.00 20.91
CA SER A 370 -15.94 29.26 21.57
C SER A 370 -17.06 29.09 22.58
N PHE A 371 -18.05 28.24 22.27
CA PHE A 371 -19.16 27.96 23.18
C PHE A 371 -18.69 27.23 24.45
N TRP A 372 -17.93 26.14 24.31
CA TRP A 372 -17.41 25.39 25.47
C TRP A 372 -16.42 26.20 26.30
N GLU A 373 -15.53 26.97 25.65
CA GLU A 373 -14.63 27.90 26.32
C GLU A 373 -15.40 28.87 27.22
N LYS A 374 -16.40 29.56 26.64
CA LYS A 374 -17.21 30.53 27.36
C LYS A 374 -17.95 29.89 28.55
N VAL A 375 -18.59 28.75 28.33
CA VAL A 375 -19.34 28.07 29.39
C VAL A 375 -18.41 27.59 30.51
N LEU A 376 -17.25 27.04 30.18
CA LEU A 376 -16.31 26.50 31.17
C LEU A 376 -15.50 27.58 31.92
N LEU A 377 -15.35 28.79 31.36
CA LEU A 377 -14.59 29.87 32.01
C LEU A 377 -15.47 30.91 32.70
N GLU A 378 -16.66 31.22 32.17
CA GLU A 378 -17.46 32.37 32.62
C GLU A 378 -18.69 31.99 33.45
N ARG A 379 -19.19 30.75 33.35
CA ARG A 379 -20.40 30.34 34.08
C ARG A 379 -20.10 29.70 35.43
N ASP A 380 -20.98 29.95 36.39
CA ASP A 380 -20.93 29.38 37.74
C ASP A 380 -21.12 27.85 37.74
N ASP A 381 -20.59 27.18 38.77
CA ASP A 381 -20.66 25.71 38.89
C ASP A 381 -22.09 25.16 39.02
N ASN A 382 -23.06 25.98 39.44
CA ASN A 382 -24.48 25.57 39.51
C ASN A 382 -25.24 25.76 38.19
N ASP A 383 -24.62 26.32 37.15
CA ASP A 383 -25.26 26.49 35.84
C ASP A 383 -25.54 25.13 35.17
N GLU A 384 -26.78 24.93 34.73
CA GLU A 384 -27.23 23.67 34.14
C GLU A 384 -26.49 23.32 32.84
N THR A 385 -26.19 24.33 32.01
CA THR A 385 -25.44 24.13 30.75
C THR A 385 -24.01 23.70 31.03
N ARG A 386 -23.36 24.33 32.02
CA ARG A 386 -22.01 23.95 32.47
C ARG A 386 -21.99 22.52 33.00
N GLN A 387 -22.94 22.14 33.86
CA GLN A 387 -23.05 20.79 34.41
C GLN A 387 -23.27 19.75 33.30
N GLN A 388 -24.10 20.06 32.30
CA GLN A 388 -24.31 19.20 31.14
C GLN A 388 -23.01 18.98 30.35
N ILE A 389 -22.30 20.06 30.00
CA ILE A 389 -21.03 19.97 29.27
C ILE A 389 -20.00 19.15 30.06
N ILE A 390 -19.86 19.40 31.37
CA ILE A 390 -18.97 18.62 32.24
C ILE A 390 -19.36 17.14 32.23
N SER A 391 -20.65 16.82 32.28
CA SER A 391 -21.13 15.44 32.21
C SER A 391 -20.77 14.78 30.87
N GLU A 392 -20.87 15.50 29.75
CA GLU A 392 -20.48 14.99 28.43
C GLU A 392 -18.98 14.75 28.33
N PHE A 393 -18.16 15.69 28.82
CA PHE A 393 -16.71 15.51 28.95
C PHE A 393 -16.36 14.32 29.84
N ARG A 394 -17.10 14.09 30.93
CA ARG A 394 -16.90 12.94 31.82
C ARG A 394 -17.20 11.62 31.10
N LYS A 395 -18.16 11.57 30.17
CA LYS A 395 -18.41 10.40 29.32
C LYS A 395 -17.21 10.11 28.42
N SER A 396 -16.73 11.10 27.66
CA SER A 396 -15.54 10.97 26.81
C SER A 396 -14.28 10.63 27.61
N TYR A 397 -14.14 11.15 28.83
CA TYR A 397 -13.04 10.80 29.74
C TYR A 397 -13.03 9.33 30.13
N LYS A 398 -14.18 8.72 30.40
CA LYS A 398 -14.25 7.29 30.76
C LYS A 398 -13.76 6.40 29.62
N ASP A 399 -14.14 6.71 28.38
CA ASP A 399 -13.61 6.01 27.20
C ASP A 399 -12.10 6.21 27.07
N LEU A 400 -11.63 7.46 27.21
CA LEU A 400 -10.22 7.78 27.09
C LEU A 400 -9.38 7.11 28.18
N LYS A 401 -9.81 7.14 29.45
CA LYS A 401 -9.11 6.52 30.60
C LYS A 401 -8.97 5.01 30.45
N SER A 402 -9.93 4.34 29.81
CA SER A 402 -9.88 2.90 29.57
C SER A 402 -8.76 2.50 28.61
N ASN A 403 -8.29 3.43 27.77
CA ASN A 403 -7.31 3.19 26.71
C ASN A 403 -6.00 3.97 26.89
N ALA A 404 -6.01 5.02 27.70
CA ALA A 404 -4.85 5.80 28.13
C ALA A 404 -4.79 5.78 29.66
N PRO A 405 -4.32 4.70 30.29
CA PRO A 405 -4.37 4.54 31.75
C PRO A 405 -3.57 5.61 32.50
N ASP A 406 -2.56 6.20 31.86
CA ASP A 406 -1.71 7.25 32.43
C ASP A 406 -2.37 8.65 32.42
N ILE A 407 -3.57 8.81 31.85
CA ILE A 407 -4.29 10.08 31.90
C ILE A 407 -4.63 10.46 33.35
N GLN A 408 -4.45 11.74 33.66
CA GLN A 408 -4.71 12.31 34.97
C GLN A 408 -6.18 12.16 35.38
N PRO A 409 -6.51 12.24 36.69
CA PRO A 409 -7.89 12.28 37.17
C PRO A 409 -8.71 13.37 36.47
N PHE A 410 -9.99 13.08 36.20
CA PHE A 410 -10.87 14.01 35.48
C PHE A 410 -10.94 15.40 36.14
N GLU A 411 -10.99 15.44 37.48
CA GLU A 411 -11.06 16.70 38.21
C GLU A 411 -9.80 17.56 38.00
N GLU A 412 -8.62 16.96 37.86
CA GLU A 412 -7.38 17.70 37.54
C GLU A 412 -7.39 18.27 36.12
N LEU A 413 -7.95 17.52 35.16
CA LEU A 413 -8.12 18.01 33.79
C LEU A 413 -9.09 19.19 33.77
N LEU A 414 -10.21 19.08 34.47
CA LEU A 414 -11.28 20.08 34.47
C LEU A 414 -10.78 21.47 34.90
N LEU A 415 -9.85 21.54 35.87
CA LEU A 415 -9.26 22.79 36.37
C LEU A 415 -8.65 23.67 35.26
N THR A 416 -8.11 23.07 34.21
CA THR A 416 -7.44 23.80 33.11
C THR A 416 -8.08 23.57 31.75
N LEU A 417 -9.17 22.80 31.67
CA LEU A 417 -9.81 22.41 30.42
C LEU A 417 -10.27 23.64 29.63
N GLY A 418 -11.00 24.57 30.25
CA GLY A 418 -11.49 25.80 29.59
C GLY A 418 -10.35 26.64 28.99
N HIS A 419 -9.25 26.81 29.73
CA HIS A 419 -8.07 27.53 29.24
C HIS A 419 -7.36 26.81 28.07
N ASN A 420 -7.32 25.48 28.10
CA ASN A 420 -6.73 24.69 27.01
C ASN A 420 -7.59 24.73 25.74
N ILE A 421 -8.92 24.71 25.88
CA ILE A 421 -9.85 24.95 24.77
C ILE A 421 -9.58 26.34 24.18
N SER A 422 -9.51 27.37 25.04
CA SER A 422 -9.25 28.75 24.61
C SER A 422 -7.96 28.89 23.77
N ASN A 423 -6.86 28.32 24.24
CA ASN A 423 -5.53 28.43 23.63
C ASN A 423 -5.29 27.51 22.41
N THR A 424 -6.26 26.70 22.02
CA THR A 424 -6.15 25.83 20.84
C THR A 424 -6.39 26.64 19.56
N ALA A 425 -5.42 26.64 18.64
CA ALA A 425 -5.56 27.30 17.34
C ALA A 425 -6.46 26.49 16.41
N VAL A 426 -7.30 27.15 15.61
CA VAL A 426 -8.13 26.52 14.57
C VAL A 426 -7.73 27.13 13.23
N GLU A 427 -7.27 26.30 12.31
CA GLU A 427 -6.70 26.73 11.04
C GLU A 427 -7.46 26.10 9.87
N GLN A 428 -7.90 26.92 8.92
CA GLN A 428 -8.51 26.45 7.67
C GLN A 428 -7.44 26.35 6.57
N LEU A 429 -7.19 25.15 6.07
CA LEU A 429 -6.15 24.88 5.06
C LEU A 429 -6.75 24.85 3.65
N ASN A 430 -6.51 25.91 2.89
CA ASN A 430 -6.99 26.07 1.52
C ASN A 430 -5.93 25.70 0.47
N SER A 431 -6.32 24.98 -0.59
CA SER A 431 -5.41 24.43 -1.60
C SER A 431 -4.66 25.46 -2.47
N ARG A 432 -5.08 26.75 -2.44
CA ARG A 432 -4.56 27.81 -3.31
C ARG A 432 -3.30 28.53 -2.80
N ALA A 433 -2.93 28.36 -1.54
CA ALA A 433 -1.70 28.90 -0.97
C ALA A 433 -1.03 27.79 -0.18
N GLY A 434 0.29 27.61 -0.34
CA GLY A 434 1.08 26.65 0.43
C GLY A 434 1.03 26.98 1.92
N SER A 435 -0.04 26.55 2.58
CA SER A 435 -0.36 26.92 3.95
C SER A 435 0.60 26.15 4.85
N SER A 436 1.53 26.86 5.47
CA SER A 436 2.44 26.33 6.48
C SER A 436 1.87 26.63 7.86
N VAL A 437 1.69 25.60 8.69
CA VAL A 437 1.31 25.77 10.09
C VAL A 437 2.56 26.13 10.89
N ALA A 438 2.51 27.23 11.63
CA ALA A 438 3.59 27.63 12.54
C ALA A 438 3.51 26.79 13.83
N TRP A 439 3.94 25.53 13.79
CA TRP A 439 3.79 24.56 14.89
C TRP A 439 4.34 25.03 16.25
N SER A 440 5.26 25.99 16.26
CA SER A 440 5.81 26.60 17.48
C SER A 440 4.90 27.65 18.14
N SER A 441 3.83 28.12 17.48
CA SER A 441 2.98 29.20 18.02
C SER A 441 2.05 28.72 19.13
N ASN A 442 1.56 27.49 19.04
CA ASN A 442 0.58 26.91 19.96
C ASN A 442 0.95 25.46 20.26
N TYR A 443 0.55 24.94 21.41
CA TYR A 443 0.68 23.51 21.69
C TYR A 443 -0.36 22.68 20.92
N SER A 444 -1.58 23.21 20.78
CA SER A 444 -2.70 22.48 20.20
C SER A 444 -3.30 23.17 18.98
N PHE A 445 -3.63 22.36 17.97
CA PHE A 445 -4.18 22.81 16.69
C PHE A 445 -5.37 21.94 16.26
N ILE A 446 -6.42 22.56 15.70
CA ILE A 446 -7.44 21.88 14.91
C ILE A 446 -7.30 22.37 13.48
N LEU A 447 -6.98 21.44 12.58
CA LEU A 447 -6.80 21.73 11.16
C LEU A 447 -8.04 21.27 10.40
N VAL A 448 -8.67 22.18 9.66
CA VAL A 448 -9.83 21.89 8.83
C VAL A 448 -9.48 22.12 7.38
N GLY A 449 -9.60 21.09 6.53
CA GLY A 449 -9.28 21.27 5.12
C GLY A 449 -9.45 20.02 4.26
N GLY A 450 -9.30 20.22 2.95
CA GLY A 450 -9.39 19.18 1.92
C GLY A 450 -8.04 18.81 1.33
N GLN A 451 -7.85 19.05 0.04
CA GLN A 451 -6.66 18.61 -0.69
C GLN A 451 -5.35 19.25 -0.22
N ALA A 452 -5.40 20.40 0.46
CA ALA A 452 -4.22 21.04 1.04
C ALA A 452 -3.53 20.17 2.10
N MET A 453 -4.29 19.24 2.70
CA MET A 453 -3.83 18.28 3.71
C MET A 453 -3.47 16.90 3.11
N ASP A 454 -3.50 16.77 1.78
CA ASP A 454 -3.18 15.53 1.07
C ASP A 454 -1.64 15.29 1.05
N ARG A 455 -1.07 14.80 -0.07
CA ARG A 455 0.31 14.26 -0.16
C ARG A 455 1.38 15.21 0.40
N GLY A 456 2.11 14.71 1.40
CA GLY A 456 3.35 15.30 1.94
C GLY A 456 3.18 16.46 2.94
N PHE A 457 1.95 16.80 3.35
CA PHE A 457 1.76 17.62 4.56
C PHE A 457 1.97 16.76 5.81
N THR A 458 2.86 17.19 6.71
CA THR A 458 3.11 16.51 8.00
C THR A 458 2.33 17.20 9.11
N VAL A 459 1.41 16.48 9.76
CA VAL A 459 0.62 16.97 10.90
C VAL A 459 1.36 16.61 12.19
N GLU A 460 1.95 17.58 12.86
CA GLU A 460 2.67 17.34 14.11
C GLU A 460 1.69 16.98 15.24
N GLY A 461 1.99 15.92 15.98
CA GLY A 461 1.18 15.55 17.14
C GLY A 461 -0.25 15.10 16.84
N LEU A 462 -0.55 14.66 15.62
CA LEU A 462 -1.91 14.22 15.24
C LEU A 462 -2.42 13.16 16.21
N THR A 463 -3.45 13.53 16.96
CA THR A 463 -4.10 12.75 18.02
C THR A 463 -5.50 12.33 17.58
N ILE A 464 -6.30 13.24 17.01
CA ILE A 464 -7.66 12.93 16.57
C ILE A 464 -7.79 13.16 15.06
N THR A 465 -8.33 12.19 14.33
CA THR A 465 -8.67 12.33 12.92
C THR A 465 -10.18 12.18 12.75
N TYR A 466 -10.82 13.14 12.10
CA TYR A 466 -12.24 13.12 11.77
C TYR A 466 -12.40 13.24 10.25
N MET A 467 -12.77 12.15 9.57
CA MET A 467 -12.84 12.07 8.11
C MET A 467 -14.17 11.44 7.68
N PRO A 468 -15.28 12.22 7.63
CA PRO A 468 -16.63 11.76 7.27
C PRO A 468 -16.82 11.52 5.76
N ARG A 469 -15.72 11.29 5.03
CA ARG A 469 -15.68 11.51 3.59
C ARG A 469 -15.93 10.22 2.81
N ASN A 470 -17.07 10.13 2.14
CA ASN A 470 -17.36 9.05 1.20
C ASN A 470 -16.36 8.96 0.02
N ARG A 471 -16.34 7.77 -0.59
CA ARG A 471 -15.29 7.31 -1.49
C ARG A 471 -15.06 8.22 -2.70
N GLY A 472 -13.79 8.45 -3.01
CA GLY A 472 -13.36 8.90 -4.33
C GLY A 472 -13.03 7.69 -5.23
N VAL A 473 -12.16 7.85 -6.23
CA VAL A 473 -11.60 6.68 -6.95
C VAL A 473 -10.74 5.87 -5.97
N GLY A 474 -11.18 4.66 -5.60
CA GLY A 474 -10.58 3.79 -4.58
C GLY A 474 -9.26 3.12 -4.99
N ASN A 475 -8.26 3.93 -5.36
CA ASN A 475 -6.90 3.44 -5.59
C ASN A 475 -6.15 3.28 -4.25
N ALA A 476 -5.33 2.23 -4.13
CA ALA A 476 -4.55 1.95 -2.91
C ALA A 476 -3.67 3.15 -2.50
N ASP A 477 -3.07 3.84 -3.48
CA ASP A 477 -2.23 5.02 -3.24
C ASP A 477 -2.98 6.16 -2.54
N THR A 478 -4.22 6.36 -2.94
CA THR A 478 -5.08 7.44 -2.45
C THR A 478 -5.56 7.15 -1.03
N ILE A 479 -5.77 5.88 -0.68
CA ILE A 479 -6.14 5.46 0.68
C ILE A 479 -4.95 5.62 1.62
N GLN A 480 -3.77 5.10 1.23
CA GLN A 480 -2.55 5.23 2.03
C GLN A 480 -2.20 6.68 2.38
N GLN A 481 -2.35 7.59 1.43
CA GLN A 481 -2.00 9.00 1.64
C GLN A 481 -2.92 9.70 2.63
N ARG A 482 -4.12 9.17 2.87
CA ARG A 482 -5.06 9.67 3.87
C ARG A 482 -4.78 9.10 5.27
N ALA A 483 -3.99 8.03 5.38
CA ALA A 483 -3.63 7.40 6.64
C ALA A 483 -2.61 8.23 7.46
N ARG A 484 -2.86 9.53 7.65
CA ARG A 484 -1.99 10.45 8.41
C ARG A 484 -1.90 10.09 9.88
N PHE A 485 -2.85 9.32 10.37
CA PHE A 485 -2.89 8.80 11.73
C PHE A 485 -1.88 7.66 11.97
N PHE A 486 -1.24 7.11 10.94
CA PHE A 486 -0.08 6.22 11.13
C PHE A 486 1.15 7.01 11.59
N GLY A 487 2.25 6.32 11.89
CA GLY A 487 3.53 6.95 12.27
C GLY A 487 3.96 6.61 13.69
N TYR A 488 4.92 7.37 14.23
CA TYR A 488 5.50 7.10 15.55
C TYR A 488 4.61 7.64 16.67
N LYS A 489 3.65 6.83 17.13
CA LYS A 489 2.64 7.24 18.12
C LYS A 489 2.48 6.31 19.32
N LYS A 490 3.27 5.23 19.43
CA LYS A 490 3.13 4.23 20.51
C LYS A 490 2.98 4.85 21.90
N ASP A 491 3.78 5.87 22.19
CA ASP A 491 3.81 6.55 23.49
C ASP A 491 2.51 7.35 23.82
N TYR A 492 1.69 7.69 22.84
CA TYR A 492 0.41 8.39 23.03
C TYR A 492 -0.75 7.73 22.27
N LEU A 493 -0.61 6.46 21.89
CA LEU A 493 -1.59 5.72 21.09
C LEU A 493 -2.95 5.64 21.79
N GLY A 494 -2.95 5.50 23.12
CA GLY A 494 -4.17 5.50 23.93
C GLY A 494 -5.03 6.77 23.79
N HIS A 495 -4.40 7.90 23.44
CA HIS A 495 -5.09 9.17 23.16
C HIS A 495 -5.62 9.27 21.73
N CYS A 496 -5.21 8.39 20.82
CA CYS A 496 -5.55 8.50 19.42
C CYS A 496 -6.99 8.02 19.16
N ARG A 497 -7.74 8.74 18.32
CA ARG A 497 -9.03 8.30 17.77
C ARG A 497 -9.14 8.69 16.30
N VAL A 498 -9.75 7.83 15.50
CA VAL A 498 -9.94 8.02 14.06
C VAL A 498 -11.41 7.76 13.74
N TYR A 499 -12.13 8.80 13.36
CA TYR A 499 -13.55 8.74 13.01
C TYR A 499 -13.69 8.66 11.49
N LEU A 500 -14.31 7.59 10.99
CA LEU A 500 -14.45 7.24 9.58
C LEU A 500 -15.86 6.72 9.31
N ASP A 501 -16.37 6.86 8.09
CA ASP A 501 -17.56 6.10 7.68
C ASP A 501 -17.24 4.60 7.52
N ALA A 502 -18.28 3.76 7.51
CA ALA A 502 -18.17 2.31 7.41
C ALA A 502 -17.37 1.83 6.17
N GLU A 503 -17.49 2.52 5.03
CA GLU A 503 -16.78 2.15 3.82
C GLU A 503 -15.27 2.41 3.97
N ASN A 504 -14.87 3.56 4.51
CA ASN A 504 -13.45 3.83 4.78
C ASN A 504 -12.86 2.89 5.84
N ILE A 505 -13.61 2.48 6.86
CA ILE A 505 -13.14 1.48 7.86
C ILE A 505 -12.80 0.17 7.17
N HIS A 506 -13.71 -0.33 6.33
CA HIS A 506 -13.50 -1.56 5.56
C HIS A 506 -12.30 -1.40 4.60
N LEU A 507 -12.23 -0.28 3.87
CA LEU A 507 -11.12 0.00 2.94
C LEU A 507 -9.76 0.08 3.62
N PHE A 508 -9.64 0.70 4.80
CA PHE A 508 -8.36 0.68 5.51
C PHE A 508 -8.01 -0.74 5.93
N SER A 509 -8.96 -1.51 6.46
CA SER A 509 -8.72 -2.88 6.92
C SER A 509 -8.23 -3.79 5.79
N GLU A 510 -8.92 -3.80 4.65
CA GLU A 510 -8.51 -4.57 3.48
C GLU A 510 -7.17 -4.10 2.91
N TYR A 511 -6.92 -2.79 2.92
CA TYR A 511 -5.63 -2.25 2.50
C TYR A 511 -4.48 -2.74 3.40
N VAL A 512 -4.66 -2.79 4.72
CA VAL A 512 -3.64 -3.31 5.64
C VAL A 512 -3.35 -4.77 5.33
N ASN A 513 -4.37 -5.60 5.13
CA ASN A 513 -4.20 -7.01 4.77
C ASN A 513 -3.38 -7.16 3.47
N HIS A 514 -3.71 -6.36 2.46
CA HIS A 514 -3.00 -6.38 1.19
C HIS A 514 -1.54 -5.88 1.30
N GLU A 515 -1.28 -4.84 2.11
CA GLU A 515 0.08 -4.36 2.37
C GLU A 515 0.94 -5.45 3.03
N GLU A 516 0.39 -6.18 4.00
CA GLU A 516 1.10 -7.28 4.67
C GLU A 516 1.35 -8.47 3.73
N ASP A 517 0.39 -8.85 2.86
CA ASP A 517 0.58 -9.89 1.83
C ASP A 517 1.73 -9.53 0.88
N ILE A 518 1.72 -8.30 0.34
CA ILE A 518 2.80 -7.82 -0.53
C ILE A 518 4.15 -7.90 0.21
N ARG A 519 4.21 -7.41 1.44
CA ARG A 519 5.46 -7.40 2.22
C ARG A 519 5.99 -8.79 2.49
N LYS A 520 5.11 -9.72 2.86
CA LYS A 520 5.47 -11.12 3.11
C LYS A 520 6.08 -11.76 1.85
N LYS A 521 5.41 -11.63 0.70
CA LYS A 521 5.91 -12.16 -0.59
C LYS A 521 7.25 -11.56 -0.99
N LEU A 522 7.42 -10.25 -0.81
CA LEU A 522 8.69 -9.59 -1.14
C LEU A 522 9.83 -10.01 -0.20
N LEU A 523 9.52 -10.28 1.08
CA LEU A 523 10.50 -10.79 2.03
C LEU A 523 10.91 -12.22 1.67
N GLU A 524 9.95 -13.09 1.36
CA GLU A 524 10.20 -14.47 0.90
C GLU A 524 11.04 -14.48 -0.38
N HIS A 525 10.72 -13.61 -1.35
CA HIS A 525 11.51 -13.44 -2.58
C HIS A 525 12.93 -12.97 -2.28
N LYS A 526 13.10 -11.97 -1.41
CA LYS A 526 14.44 -11.48 -1.02
C LYS A 526 15.29 -12.60 -0.40
N LEU A 527 14.69 -13.45 0.44
CA LEU A 527 15.37 -14.59 1.07
C LEU A 527 15.76 -15.68 0.06
N SER A 528 15.05 -15.79 -1.06
CA SER A 528 15.40 -16.74 -2.13
C SER A 528 16.68 -16.36 -2.89
N GLY A 529 17.09 -15.09 -2.84
CA GLY A 529 18.26 -14.57 -3.57
C GLY A 529 18.04 -14.37 -5.08
N GLN A 530 16.83 -14.58 -5.59
CA GLN A 530 16.48 -14.39 -6.99
C GLN A 530 16.36 -12.91 -7.37
N HIS A 531 16.64 -12.59 -8.64
CA HIS A 531 16.47 -11.23 -9.16
C HIS A 531 14.98 -10.82 -9.12
N LEU A 532 14.66 -9.54 -8.90
CA LEU A 532 13.26 -9.10 -8.75
C LEU A 532 12.41 -9.34 -10.02
N ASN A 533 13.05 -9.47 -11.18
CA ASN A 533 12.38 -9.81 -12.43
C ASN A 533 11.78 -11.22 -12.42
N GLU A 534 12.32 -12.14 -11.61
CA GLU A 534 11.84 -13.52 -11.45
C GLU A 534 10.63 -13.63 -10.50
N LEU A 535 10.26 -12.55 -9.81
CA LEU A 535 9.11 -12.54 -8.92
C LEU A 535 7.82 -12.86 -9.70
N GLU A 536 7.12 -13.91 -9.29
CA GLU A 536 5.75 -14.15 -9.75
C GLU A 536 4.83 -13.04 -9.24
N ARG A 537 4.43 -12.13 -10.14
CA ARG A 537 3.57 -10.97 -9.81
C ARG A 537 2.10 -11.37 -9.68
N ARG A 538 1.81 -12.22 -8.70
CA ARG A 538 0.46 -12.70 -8.34
C ARG A 538 0.09 -12.24 -6.93
N PHE A 539 -0.88 -11.34 -6.83
CA PHE A 539 -1.29 -10.74 -5.56
C PHE A 539 -2.79 -10.87 -5.37
N VAL A 540 -3.18 -11.14 -4.13
CA VAL A 540 -4.58 -11.10 -3.73
C VAL A 540 -4.97 -9.65 -3.53
N LEU A 541 -6.06 -9.22 -4.16
CA LEU A 541 -6.62 -7.91 -3.98
C LEU A 541 -8.13 -8.03 -3.80
N ASP A 542 -8.70 -7.34 -2.82
CA ASP A 542 -10.16 -7.27 -2.70
C ASP A 542 -10.81 -6.59 -3.93
N GLU A 543 -12.04 -7.00 -4.27
CA GLU A 543 -12.82 -6.53 -5.44
C GLU A 543 -12.97 -5.00 -5.50
N MET A 544 -13.00 -4.34 -4.35
CA MET A 544 -13.17 -2.90 -4.26
C MET A 544 -11.91 -2.15 -4.73
N PHE A 545 -10.71 -2.74 -4.73
CA PHE A 545 -9.48 -1.99 -5.00
C PHE A 545 -9.07 -1.94 -6.47
N ARG A 546 -8.29 -0.89 -6.79
CA ARG A 546 -7.35 -0.87 -7.92
C ARG A 546 -5.93 -0.78 -7.35
N LEU A 547 -5.04 -1.69 -7.76
CA LEU A 547 -3.63 -1.73 -7.35
C LEU A 547 -2.94 -0.37 -7.51
N THR A 548 -3.12 0.23 -8.68
CA THR A 548 -2.57 1.54 -9.01
C THR A 548 -3.42 2.22 -10.08
N ARG A 549 -3.02 3.43 -10.50
CA ARG A 549 -3.69 4.19 -11.55
C ARG A 549 -3.60 3.41 -12.87
N THR A 550 -4.75 3.11 -13.49
CA THR A 550 -4.80 2.27 -14.69
C THR A 550 -4.00 2.82 -15.87
N ASN A 551 -3.78 4.13 -15.92
CA ASN A 551 -3.06 4.77 -17.01
C ASN A 551 -1.54 4.57 -16.99
N VAL A 552 -0.96 4.12 -15.86
CA VAL A 552 0.48 3.83 -15.74
C VAL A 552 0.86 2.41 -16.14
N LEU A 553 -0.13 1.53 -16.37
CA LEU A 553 0.10 0.14 -16.74
C LEU A 553 0.03 -0.01 -18.27
N SER A 554 1.06 -0.61 -18.87
CA SER A 554 1.10 -0.92 -20.31
C SER A 554 0.26 -2.15 -20.66
N GLU A 555 0.14 -3.10 -19.74
CA GLU A 555 -0.65 -4.31 -19.90
C GLU A 555 -1.89 -4.28 -19.01
N ASP A 556 -2.97 -4.87 -19.52
CA ASP A 556 -4.17 -5.08 -18.72
C ASP A 556 -3.86 -6.20 -17.72
N LEU A 557 -3.86 -5.85 -16.42
CA LEU A 557 -3.70 -6.85 -15.37
C LEU A 557 -4.86 -7.84 -15.43
N THR A 558 -4.56 -9.13 -15.39
CA THR A 558 -5.61 -10.14 -15.39
C THR A 558 -6.23 -10.15 -14.00
N ARG A 559 -7.43 -9.58 -13.88
CA ARG A 559 -8.23 -9.64 -12.65
C ARG A 559 -9.20 -10.79 -12.77
N THR A 560 -8.94 -11.86 -12.05
CA THR A 560 -9.92 -12.95 -11.94
C THR A 560 -10.67 -12.76 -10.64
N THR A 561 -11.92 -12.31 -10.75
CA THR A 561 -12.83 -12.22 -9.61
C THR A 561 -13.37 -13.60 -9.28
N PHE A 562 -13.52 -13.91 -8.00
CA PHE A 562 -13.99 -15.20 -7.54
C PHE A 562 -14.99 -15.01 -6.41
N GLY A 563 -16.25 -14.72 -6.74
CA GLY A 563 -17.27 -14.53 -5.71
C GLY A 563 -18.66 -14.39 -6.30
N ASN A 564 -19.64 -14.95 -5.59
CA ASN A 564 -21.06 -14.96 -5.98
C ASN A 564 -21.33 -15.46 -7.41
N LYS A 565 -20.49 -16.38 -7.91
CA LYS A 565 -20.61 -16.97 -9.25
C LYS A 565 -20.06 -18.38 -9.33
N TRP A 566 -20.56 -19.13 -10.30
CA TRP A 566 -20.01 -20.42 -10.69
C TRP A 566 -18.79 -20.25 -11.61
N VAL A 567 -17.69 -20.90 -11.25
CA VAL A 567 -16.54 -21.14 -12.12
C VAL A 567 -16.71 -22.50 -12.75
N ARG A 568 -16.84 -22.57 -14.07
CA ARG A 568 -17.03 -23.83 -14.80
C ARG A 568 -15.95 -24.01 -15.85
N ILE A 569 -15.58 -25.27 -16.07
CA ILE A 569 -14.74 -25.69 -17.18
C ILE A 569 -15.60 -25.71 -18.45
N ARG A 570 -15.11 -25.08 -19.52
CA ARG A 570 -15.90 -24.85 -20.73
C ARG A 570 -15.68 -25.90 -21.79
N ALA A 571 -14.48 -26.46 -21.91
CA ALA A 571 -14.19 -27.46 -22.93
C ALA A 571 -14.16 -28.88 -22.35
N PRO A 572 -14.49 -29.89 -23.17
CA PRO A 572 -14.05 -31.25 -22.90
C PRO A 572 -12.51 -31.30 -22.98
N HIS A 573 -11.91 -32.23 -22.24
CA HIS A 573 -10.47 -32.48 -22.32
C HIS A 573 -10.10 -32.96 -23.73
N ASP A 574 -8.99 -32.47 -24.27
CA ASP A 574 -8.54 -32.75 -25.64
C ASP A 574 -7.54 -33.93 -25.73
N SER A 575 -7.10 -34.47 -24.59
CA SER A 575 -6.12 -35.56 -24.50
C SER A 575 -6.67 -36.77 -23.75
N GLU A 576 -6.62 -37.95 -24.38
CA GLU A 576 -7.01 -39.23 -23.77
C GLU A 576 -6.29 -39.49 -22.44
N VAL A 577 -5.00 -39.13 -22.35
CA VAL A 577 -4.20 -39.28 -21.13
C VAL A 577 -4.78 -38.47 -19.98
N ILE A 578 -5.30 -37.28 -20.25
CA ILE A 578 -5.85 -36.39 -19.24
C ILE A 578 -7.28 -36.78 -18.88
N ILE A 579 -8.05 -37.28 -19.85
CA ILE A 579 -9.36 -37.87 -19.59
C ILE A 579 -9.21 -39.01 -18.59
N GLU A 580 -8.29 -39.94 -18.85
CA GLU A 580 -8.07 -41.09 -17.97
C GLU A 580 -7.52 -40.66 -16.61
N SER A 581 -6.52 -39.77 -16.59
CA SER A 581 -5.99 -39.23 -15.33
C SER A 581 -7.06 -38.55 -14.48
N ASN A 582 -7.96 -37.76 -15.06
CA ASN A 582 -9.03 -37.09 -14.30
C ASN A 582 -10.11 -38.08 -13.83
N ARG A 583 -10.36 -39.18 -14.57
CA ARG A 583 -11.23 -40.28 -14.10
C ARG A 583 -10.61 -40.95 -12.88
N GLU A 584 -9.34 -41.32 -12.94
CA GLU A 584 -8.62 -41.94 -11.83
C GLU A 584 -8.64 -41.05 -10.57
N VAL A 585 -8.43 -39.74 -10.75
CA VAL A 585 -8.53 -38.74 -9.66
C VAL A 585 -9.94 -38.75 -9.04
N PHE A 586 -10.98 -38.71 -9.87
CA PHE A 586 -12.36 -38.76 -9.38
C PHE A 586 -12.69 -40.06 -8.67
N GLU A 587 -12.35 -41.21 -9.24
CA GLU A 587 -12.61 -42.52 -8.65
C GLU A 587 -11.89 -42.69 -7.31
N THR A 588 -10.62 -42.27 -7.24
CA THR A 588 -9.84 -42.29 -5.99
C THR A 588 -10.50 -41.43 -4.92
N PHE A 589 -10.92 -40.22 -5.28
CA PHE A 589 -11.61 -39.30 -4.39
C PHE A 589 -12.97 -39.85 -3.92
N TYR A 590 -13.79 -40.37 -4.85
CA TYR A 590 -15.12 -40.89 -4.54
C TYR A 590 -15.05 -42.11 -3.62
N ASN A 591 -14.21 -43.09 -3.95
CA ASN A 591 -14.04 -44.31 -3.14
C ASN A 591 -13.59 -44.00 -1.71
N LYS A 592 -12.73 -42.98 -1.54
CA LYS A 592 -12.28 -42.55 -0.20
C LYS A 592 -13.42 -41.97 0.65
N TYR A 593 -14.35 -41.25 0.04
CA TYR A 593 -15.42 -40.55 0.74
C TYR A 593 -16.82 -41.16 0.54
N GLU A 594 -16.91 -42.35 -0.06
CA GLU A 594 -18.17 -43.02 -0.44
C GLU A 594 -19.19 -43.04 0.72
N ASN A 595 -18.74 -43.44 1.92
CA ASN A 595 -19.57 -43.52 3.11
C ASN A 595 -20.08 -42.17 3.65
N LYS A 596 -19.56 -41.04 3.16
CA LYS A 596 -20.01 -39.68 3.51
C LYS A 596 -21.04 -39.13 2.54
N PHE A 597 -21.22 -39.75 1.37
CA PHE A 597 -22.19 -39.30 0.38
C PHE A 597 -23.59 -39.81 0.74
N SER A 598 -24.58 -38.93 0.58
CA SER A 598 -26.01 -39.24 0.73
C SER A 598 -26.81 -38.59 -0.39
N GLU A 599 -28.02 -39.06 -0.67
CA GLU A 599 -28.87 -38.42 -1.68
C GLU A 599 -29.26 -37.00 -1.24
N ASP A 600 -29.19 -36.03 -2.15
CA ASP A 600 -29.48 -34.64 -1.88
C ASP A 600 -30.99 -34.40 -1.60
N ILE A 601 -31.29 -33.44 -0.72
CA ILE A 601 -32.67 -33.14 -0.34
C ILE A 601 -33.39 -32.43 -1.49
N GLY A 602 -34.58 -32.91 -1.84
CA GLY A 602 -35.32 -32.42 -2.99
C GLY A 602 -36.81 -32.67 -2.99
N HIS A 603 -37.48 -32.15 -4.02
CA HIS A 603 -38.88 -32.48 -4.28
C HIS A 603 -39.01 -33.98 -4.56
N ILE A 604 -40.06 -34.61 -4.03
CA ILE A 604 -40.26 -36.07 -4.16
C ILE A 604 -40.41 -36.53 -5.62
N ASP A 605 -40.98 -35.66 -6.47
CA ASP A 605 -41.19 -35.92 -7.91
C ASP A 605 -39.95 -35.67 -8.80
N ARG A 606 -38.76 -35.47 -8.23
CA ARG A 606 -37.53 -35.43 -9.03
C ARG A 606 -37.30 -36.77 -9.72
N THR A 607 -36.96 -36.74 -11.00
CA THR A 607 -36.54 -37.94 -11.74
C THR A 607 -35.24 -38.50 -11.16
N GLU A 608 -34.91 -39.77 -11.41
CA GLU A 608 -33.63 -40.33 -10.94
C GLU A 608 -32.41 -39.53 -11.44
N GLU A 609 -32.44 -39.00 -12.66
CA GLU A 609 -31.37 -38.15 -13.20
C GLU A 609 -31.20 -36.79 -12.47
N GLN A 610 -32.25 -36.37 -11.74
CA GLN A 610 -32.32 -35.12 -10.99
C GLN A 610 -31.99 -35.30 -9.50
N LYS A 611 -31.68 -36.53 -9.09
CA LYS A 611 -31.18 -36.86 -7.75
C LYS A 611 -29.67 -36.95 -7.78
N HIS A 612 -29.01 -36.36 -6.80
CA HIS A 612 -27.56 -36.22 -6.76
C HIS A 612 -27.04 -36.78 -5.44
N LEU A 613 -25.75 -37.10 -5.39
CA LEU A 613 -25.10 -37.41 -4.12
C LEU A 613 -24.46 -36.14 -3.57
N VAL A 614 -24.58 -35.90 -2.28
CA VAL A 614 -23.95 -34.78 -1.58
C VAL A 614 -23.15 -35.27 -0.37
N ALA A 615 -21.97 -34.70 -0.18
CA ALA A 615 -21.16 -34.87 1.01
C ALA A 615 -20.68 -33.51 1.53
N LYS A 616 -20.59 -33.39 2.85
CA LYS A 616 -19.96 -32.26 3.54
C LYS A 616 -18.51 -32.66 3.89
N LEU A 617 -17.53 -31.94 3.36
CA LEU A 617 -16.11 -32.25 3.51
C LEU A 617 -15.31 -31.01 3.91
N PRO A 618 -14.22 -31.14 4.69
CA PRO A 618 -13.30 -30.03 4.89
C PRO A 618 -12.78 -29.50 3.55
N LEU A 619 -12.81 -28.18 3.35
CA LEU A 619 -12.39 -27.53 2.10
C LEU A 619 -10.93 -27.84 1.77
N LYS A 620 -10.07 -27.95 2.79
CA LYS A 620 -8.65 -28.31 2.63
C LYS A 620 -8.47 -29.70 2.03
N ASP A 621 -9.27 -30.67 2.45
CA ASP A 621 -9.25 -32.03 1.93
C ASP A 621 -9.77 -32.07 0.49
N LEU A 622 -10.92 -31.42 0.24
CA LEU A 622 -11.49 -31.26 -1.11
C LEU A 622 -10.49 -30.61 -2.07
N PHE A 623 -9.80 -29.57 -1.62
CA PHE A 623 -8.80 -28.87 -2.41
C PHE A 623 -7.62 -29.80 -2.74
N LYS A 624 -6.99 -30.40 -1.74
CA LYS A 624 -5.79 -31.23 -1.93
C LYS A 624 -6.05 -32.49 -2.74
N GLU A 625 -7.19 -33.14 -2.52
CA GLU A 625 -7.41 -34.50 -3.00
C GLU A 625 -8.24 -34.58 -4.29
N LEU A 626 -8.91 -33.49 -4.68
CA LEU A 626 -9.66 -33.41 -5.93
C LEU A 626 -9.21 -32.22 -6.76
N LEU A 627 -9.38 -31.00 -6.25
CA LEU A 627 -9.18 -29.81 -7.08
C LEU A 627 -7.71 -29.69 -7.52
N ASN A 628 -6.76 -29.93 -6.64
CA ASN A 628 -5.35 -29.80 -6.96
C ASN A 628 -4.86 -30.85 -7.96
N GLU A 629 -5.45 -32.05 -7.95
CA GLU A 629 -5.05 -33.18 -8.81
C GLU A 629 -5.68 -33.13 -10.20
N LEU A 630 -6.86 -32.52 -10.37
CA LEU A 630 -7.50 -32.35 -11.68
C LEU A 630 -6.66 -31.47 -12.62
N LYS A 631 -6.64 -31.84 -13.91
CA LYS A 631 -5.90 -31.16 -14.98
C LYS A 631 -6.81 -30.73 -16.12
N PHE A 632 -6.61 -29.51 -16.62
CA PHE A 632 -7.31 -28.96 -17.79
C PHE A 632 -6.30 -28.34 -18.76
N THR A 633 -6.38 -28.70 -20.04
CA THR A 633 -5.37 -28.35 -21.06
C THR A 633 -5.69 -27.12 -21.87
N ARG A 634 -6.97 -26.84 -22.12
CA ARG A 634 -7.35 -25.68 -22.91
C ARG A 634 -6.90 -24.41 -22.20
N GLN A 635 -6.16 -23.55 -22.91
CA GLN A 635 -5.50 -22.37 -22.32
C GLN A 635 -6.44 -21.51 -21.47
N THR A 636 -7.68 -21.29 -21.94
CA THR A 636 -8.69 -20.49 -21.22
C THR A 636 -9.16 -21.15 -19.93
N ASP A 637 -9.39 -22.46 -19.94
CA ASP A 637 -9.80 -23.21 -18.75
C ASP A 637 -8.63 -23.43 -17.79
N SER A 638 -7.42 -23.69 -18.30
CA SER A 638 -6.19 -23.84 -17.52
C SER A 638 -5.87 -22.57 -16.72
N ALA A 639 -5.91 -21.40 -17.36
CA ALA A 639 -5.72 -20.12 -16.67
C ALA A 639 -6.80 -19.88 -15.60
N THR A 640 -8.07 -20.09 -15.95
CA THR A 640 -9.20 -19.91 -15.02
C THR A 640 -9.08 -20.85 -13.81
N TYR A 641 -8.71 -22.11 -14.05
CA TYR A 641 -8.60 -23.13 -13.03
C TYR A 641 -7.39 -22.95 -12.13
N THR A 642 -6.25 -22.54 -12.70
CA THR A 642 -5.05 -22.19 -11.92
C THR A 642 -5.37 -21.06 -10.94
N ASN A 643 -6.05 -20.02 -11.41
CA ASN A 643 -6.45 -18.91 -10.56
C ASN A 643 -7.46 -19.34 -9.47
N LEU A 644 -8.39 -20.26 -9.79
CA LEU A 644 -9.31 -20.84 -8.81
C LEU A 644 -8.55 -21.60 -7.72
N LYS A 645 -7.57 -22.43 -8.11
CA LYS A 645 -6.75 -23.18 -7.15
C LYS A 645 -6.02 -22.24 -6.22
N SER A 646 -5.38 -21.20 -6.75
CA SER A 646 -4.64 -20.22 -5.93
C SER A 646 -5.53 -19.57 -4.88
N VAL A 647 -6.76 -19.15 -5.25
CA VAL A 647 -7.68 -18.54 -4.28
C VAL A 647 -8.10 -19.51 -3.19
N ILE A 648 -8.41 -20.77 -3.53
CA ILE A 648 -8.80 -21.77 -2.53
C ILE A 648 -7.61 -22.14 -1.64
N ASP A 649 -6.41 -22.29 -2.20
CA ASP A 649 -5.18 -22.63 -1.47
C ASP A 649 -4.85 -21.57 -0.41
N LEU A 650 -4.77 -20.30 -0.85
CA LEU A 650 -4.59 -19.13 0.02
C LEU A 650 -5.63 -19.10 1.14
N TYR A 651 -6.90 -19.34 0.80
CA TYR A 651 -7.96 -19.37 1.79
C TYR A 651 -7.78 -20.49 2.83
N THR A 652 -7.42 -21.70 2.39
CA THR A 652 -7.25 -22.86 3.28
C THR A 652 -6.01 -22.82 4.16
N ASP A 653 -5.10 -21.87 3.91
CA ASP A 653 -3.91 -21.64 4.73
C ASP A 653 -4.06 -20.45 5.68
N GLU A 654 -4.85 -19.44 5.34
CA GLU A 654 -5.02 -18.24 6.17
C GLU A 654 -6.22 -18.29 7.13
N PHE A 655 -7.27 -19.05 6.81
CA PHE A 655 -8.53 -19.04 7.56
C PHE A 655 -8.79 -20.35 8.34
N PRO A 656 -9.65 -20.32 9.38
CA PRO A 656 -10.02 -21.51 10.13
C PRO A 656 -10.55 -22.65 9.24
N PRO A 657 -10.41 -23.92 9.64
CA PRO A 657 -10.93 -25.06 8.87
C PRO A 657 -12.41 -24.87 8.56
N GLU A 658 -12.74 -24.82 7.26
CA GLU A 658 -14.10 -24.64 6.78
C GLU A 658 -14.62 -25.90 6.08
N ASP A 659 -15.91 -26.17 6.22
CA ASP A 659 -16.60 -27.20 5.46
C ASP A 659 -17.07 -26.68 4.09
N SER A 660 -17.01 -27.58 3.12
CA SER A 660 -17.46 -27.41 1.74
C SER A 660 -18.49 -28.49 1.39
N PHE A 661 -19.27 -28.25 0.35
CA PHE A 661 -20.24 -29.23 -0.16
C PHE A 661 -19.82 -29.75 -1.52
N VAL A 662 -19.77 -31.06 -1.66
CA VAL A 662 -19.46 -31.73 -2.93
C VAL A 662 -20.70 -32.46 -3.40
N TYR A 663 -21.11 -32.17 -4.63
CA TYR A 663 -22.24 -32.81 -5.29
C TYR A 663 -21.74 -33.66 -6.46
N ILE A 664 -22.12 -34.93 -6.48
CA ILE A 664 -21.93 -35.81 -7.63
C ILE A 664 -23.25 -35.85 -8.39
N ILE A 665 -23.27 -35.19 -9.53
CA ILE A 665 -24.49 -35.00 -10.29
C ILE A 665 -24.89 -36.31 -10.96
N ASN A 666 -26.21 -36.60 -10.98
CA ASN A 666 -26.79 -37.85 -11.49
C ASN A 666 -26.17 -39.11 -10.83
N LYS A 667 -25.76 -39.02 -9.57
CA LYS A 667 -25.12 -40.11 -8.82
C LYS A 667 -23.87 -40.69 -9.54
N GLY A 668 -23.19 -39.87 -10.36
CA GLY A 668 -21.99 -40.24 -11.11
C GLY A 668 -22.29 -40.81 -12.51
N ASN A 669 -23.55 -41.09 -12.84
CA ASN A 669 -23.93 -41.58 -14.15
C ASN A 669 -23.73 -40.50 -15.22
N PRO A 670 -23.23 -40.86 -16.41
CA PRO A 670 -22.94 -39.89 -17.45
C PRO A 670 -24.24 -39.20 -17.94
N ARG A 671 -24.14 -37.89 -18.19
CA ARG A 671 -25.21 -37.12 -18.82
C ARG A 671 -24.79 -36.68 -20.22
N THR A 672 -25.65 -36.88 -21.20
CA THR A 672 -25.36 -36.49 -22.58
C THR A 672 -25.43 -34.97 -22.77
N ARG A 673 -24.42 -34.39 -23.44
CA ARG A 673 -24.31 -32.97 -23.80
C ARG A 673 -23.87 -32.77 -25.24
N ARG A 674 -23.96 -31.53 -25.72
CA ARG A 674 -23.53 -31.13 -27.06
C ARG A 674 -22.38 -30.13 -26.97
N LEU A 675 -21.42 -30.26 -27.88
CA LEU A 675 -20.36 -29.28 -28.08
C LEU A 675 -20.76 -28.23 -29.13
N LYS A 676 -20.34 -26.99 -28.91
CA LYS A 676 -20.44 -25.90 -29.88
C LYS A 676 -19.14 -25.10 -29.85
N LYS A 677 -18.40 -25.08 -30.96
CA LYS A 677 -17.04 -24.50 -31.03
C LYS A 677 -16.12 -25.08 -29.95
N ASP A 678 -16.17 -26.41 -29.80
CA ASP A 678 -15.39 -27.18 -28.81
C ASP A 678 -15.65 -26.79 -27.35
N GLU A 679 -16.81 -26.18 -27.08
CA GLU A 679 -17.27 -25.86 -25.73
C GLU A 679 -18.57 -26.59 -25.38
N ILE A 680 -18.68 -27.00 -24.12
CA ILE A 680 -19.87 -27.56 -23.48
C ILE A 680 -20.97 -26.51 -23.51
N GLN A 681 -21.98 -26.73 -24.34
CA GLN A 681 -23.03 -25.74 -24.58
C GLN A 681 -23.87 -25.45 -23.32
N GLN A 682 -24.24 -26.50 -22.58
CA GLN A 682 -25.05 -26.42 -21.36
C GLN A 682 -24.55 -27.43 -20.33
N LEU A 683 -23.64 -27.03 -19.44
CA LEU A 683 -23.20 -27.91 -18.35
C LEU A 683 -24.37 -28.21 -17.40
N PHE A 684 -24.98 -27.14 -16.88
CA PHE A 684 -26.10 -27.19 -15.96
C PHE A 684 -27.43 -27.53 -16.65
N GLN A 685 -28.15 -28.50 -16.10
CA GLN A 685 -29.54 -28.74 -16.38
C GLN A 685 -30.39 -27.61 -15.78
N GLY A 686 -31.26 -27.02 -16.59
CA GLY A 686 -32.16 -25.96 -16.13
C GLY A 686 -33.33 -26.46 -15.28
N LYS A 687 -34.13 -25.51 -14.80
CA LYS A 687 -35.37 -25.76 -14.04
C LYS A 687 -36.32 -26.71 -14.80
N ASN A 688 -36.91 -27.65 -14.07
CA ASN A 688 -37.95 -28.57 -14.57
C ASN A 688 -39.06 -28.75 -13.51
N PRO A 689 -40.36 -28.54 -13.84
CA PRO A 689 -40.88 -28.01 -15.10
C PRO A 689 -40.48 -26.54 -15.30
N ARG A 690 -40.40 -26.10 -16.56
CA ARG A 690 -39.98 -24.72 -16.89
C ARG A 690 -40.93 -23.66 -16.33
N THR A 691 -42.22 -23.99 -16.23
CA THR A 691 -43.30 -23.13 -15.72
C THR A 691 -44.11 -23.90 -14.68
N GLY A 692 -44.59 -23.22 -13.63
CA GLY A 692 -45.27 -23.83 -12.49
C GLY A 692 -44.35 -24.10 -11.31
N ASP A 693 -44.82 -24.95 -10.39
CA ASP A 693 -44.16 -25.30 -9.15
C ASP A 693 -42.76 -25.91 -9.40
N VAL A 694 -41.81 -25.55 -8.54
CA VAL A 694 -40.41 -25.90 -8.71
C VAL A 694 -40.17 -27.34 -8.21
N ILE A 695 -40.29 -28.32 -9.10
CA ILE A 695 -39.93 -29.72 -8.80
C ILE A 695 -38.40 -29.87 -8.77
N TYR A 696 -37.73 -29.36 -9.80
CA TYR A 696 -36.28 -29.33 -9.91
C TYR A 696 -35.82 -27.90 -10.20
N PRO A 697 -35.05 -27.28 -9.30
CA PRO A 697 -34.66 -25.87 -9.44
C PRO A 697 -33.62 -25.63 -10.54
N GLY A 698 -32.94 -26.69 -11.00
CA GLY A 698 -31.80 -26.64 -11.93
C GLY A 698 -30.46 -26.77 -11.19
N ASP A 699 -29.47 -27.41 -11.83
CA ASP A 699 -28.15 -27.68 -11.25
C ASP A 699 -27.54 -26.41 -10.63
N GLU A 700 -27.63 -25.26 -11.33
CA GLU A 700 -27.02 -23.99 -10.92
C GLU A 700 -27.54 -23.47 -9.56
N LYS A 701 -28.75 -23.87 -9.15
CA LYS A 701 -29.39 -23.49 -7.90
C LYS A 701 -29.10 -24.48 -6.76
N ILE A 702 -28.47 -25.63 -7.05
CA ILE A 702 -28.11 -26.63 -6.05
C ILE A 702 -26.75 -26.29 -5.47
N LYS A 703 -26.77 -25.45 -4.43
CA LYS A 703 -25.60 -24.98 -3.68
C LYS A 703 -26.02 -24.40 -2.34
N SER A 704 -25.10 -24.37 -1.39
CA SER A 704 -25.13 -23.47 -0.23
C SER A 704 -24.60 -22.10 -0.64
N ASP A 705 -25.28 -21.02 -0.25
CA ASP A 705 -24.84 -19.65 -0.56
C ASP A 705 -23.61 -19.22 0.25
N ASP A 706 -23.40 -19.86 1.41
CA ASP A 706 -22.35 -19.46 2.35
C ASP A 706 -21.07 -20.29 2.23
N SER A 707 -21.09 -21.46 1.61
CA SER A 707 -19.92 -22.36 1.54
C SER A 707 -19.37 -22.51 0.12
N VAL A 708 -18.13 -22.96 -0.03
CA VAL A 708 -17.64 -23.46 -1.33
C VAL A 708 -18.43 -24.70 -1.71
N ASN A 709 -18.93 -24.75 -2.95
CA ASN A 709 -19.61 -25.95 -3.47
C ASN A 709 -18.92 -26.43 -4.74
N VAL A 710 -18.71 -27.73 -4.88
CA VAL A 710 -18.18 -28.35 -6.09
C VAL A 710 -19.22 -29.30 -6.65
N GLN A 711 -19.63 -29.09 -7.89
CA GLN A 711 -20.41 -30.06 -8.66
C GLN A 711 -19.48 -30.82 -9.57
N ILE A 712 -19.48 -32.15 -9.44
CA ILE A 712 -18.76 -33.07 -10.31
C ILE A 712 -19.73 -33.63 -11.32
N HIS A 713 -19.41 -33.47 -12.60
CA HIS A 713 -20.21 -33.90 -13.72
C HIS A 713 -19.47 -34.98 -14.50
N ASN A 714 -20.16 -36.08 -14.77
CA ASN A 714 -19.74 -37.08 -15.73
C ASN A 714 -20.53 -36.87 -17.04
N LEU A 715 -19.85 -36.67 -18.17
CA LEU A 715 -20.49 -36.27 -19.43
C LEU A 715 -20.14 -37.20 -20.59
N ASP A 716 -21.16 -37.48 -21.41
CA ASP A 716 -21.00 -38.01 -22.76
C ASP A 716 -21.33 -36.92 -23.79
N PHE A 717 -20.58 -36.84 -24.88
CA PHE A 717 -20.82 -35.84 -25.91
C PHE A 717 -21.43 -36.44 -27.17
N ARG A 718 -22.52 -35.83 -27.65
CA ARG A 718 -23.15 -36.22 -28.93
C ARG A 718 -22.21 -35.91 -30.08
N ASP A 719 -22.22 -36.81 -31.06
CA ASP A 719 -21.51 -36.64 -32.32
C ASP A 719 -19.98 -36.54 -32.15
N THR A 720 -19.43 -37.09 -31.06
CA THR A 720 -17.99 -37.22 -30.80
C THR A 720 -17.65 -38.57 -30.15
N GLU A 721 -16.36 -38.89 -30.05
CA GLU A 721 -15.86 -40.09 -29.35
C GLU A 721 -15.67 -39.86 -27.84
N TYR A 722 -15.95 -38.65 -27.35
CA TYR A 722 -15.74 -38.28 -25.95
C TYR A 722 -16.87 -38.83 -25.06
N SER A 723 -16.57 -39.88 -24.31
CA SER A 723 -17.45 -40.47 -23.27
C SER A 723 -16.83 -40.38 -21.89
N ASN A 724 -17.64 -40.48 -20.84
CA ASN A 724 -17.21 -40.48 -19.44
C ASN A 724 -16.21 -39.35 -19.08
N ILE A 725 -16.51 -38.12 -19.51
CA ILE A 725 -15.65 -36.96 -19.31
C ILE A 725 -15.96 -36.34 -17.95
N ILE A 726 -15.03 -36.45 -17.01
CA ILE A 726 -15.11 -35.78 -15.71
C ILE A 726 -14.82 -34.29 -15.87
N THR A 727 -15.77 -33.46 -15.47
CA THR A 727 -15.63 -32.00 -15.42
C THR A 727 -16.28 -31.45 -14.15
N ILE A 728 -15.96 -30.21 -13.80
CA ILE A 728 -16.41 -29.60 -12.55
C ILE A 728 -17.00 -28.21 -12.76
N ALA A 729 -17.87 -27.84 -11.83
CA ALA A 729 -18.24 -26.46 -11.57
C ALA A 729 -18.04 -26.15 -10.08
N VAL A 730 -17.45 -25.00 -9.77
CA VAL A 730 -17.14 -24.58 -8.41
C VAL A 730 -17.86 -23.26 -8.10
N TRP A 731 -18.72 -23.27 -7.10
CA TRP A 731 -19.35 -22.08 -6.54
C TRP A 731 -18.46 -21.50 -5.45
N ILE A 732 -18.22 -20.20 -5.55
CA ILE A 732 -17.48 -19.46 -4.53
C ILE A 732 -18.44 -18.45 -3.89
N PRO A 733 -18.71 -18.55 -2.58
CA PRO A 733 -19.62 -17.67 -1.86
C PRO A 733 -19.08 -16.23 -1.83
N ALA A 734 -19.98 -15.25 -1.65
CA ALA A 734 -19.61 -13.82 -1.70
C ALA A 734 -18.55 -13.43 -0.65
N ARG A 735 -18.54 -14.09 0.52
CA ARG A 735 -17.52 -13.85 1.56
C ARG A 735 -16.11 -14.31 1.18
N LEU A 736 -15.99 -15.17 0.16
CA LEU A 736 -14.72 -15.59 -0.42
C LEU A 736 -14.39 -14.80 -1.70
N SER A 737 -15.10 -13.68 -1.93
CA SER A 737 -14.86 -12.79 -3.07
C SER A 737 -13.50 -12.15 -2.98
N GLN A 738 -12.50 -12.80 -3.57
CA GLN A 738 -11.18 -12.22 -3.78
C GLN A 738 -10.96 -11.98 -5.27
N SER A 739 -10.28 -10.89 -5.60
CA SER A 739 -9.70 -10.72 -6.93
C SER A 739 -8.26 -11.18 -6.91
N LEU A 740 -7.96 -12.25 -7.63
CA LEU A 740 -6.58 -12.53 -7.95
C LEU A 740 -6.15 -11.57 -9.07
N ILE A 741 -5.09 -10.82 -8.83
CA ILE A 741 -4.46 -10.02 -9.86
C ILE A 741 -3.13 -10.63 -10.23
N SER A 742 -3.00 -11.02 -11.49
CA SER A 742 -1.78 -11.54 -12.07
C SER A 742 -1.33 -10.70 -13.24
N LYS A 743 -0.01 -10.49 -13.33
CA LYS A 743 0.65 -10.18 -14.59
C LYS A 743 1.14 -11.51 -15.19
N LEU A 744 0.80 -11.78 -16.44
CA LEU A 744 1.39 -12.91 -17.16
C LEU A 744 2.86 -12.52 -17.42
N ASN A 745 3.79 -13.36 -17.01
CA ASN A 745 5.18 -13.23 -17.46
C ASN A 745 5.18 -13.79 -18.89
N ASP A 746 5.14 -12.91 -19.89
CA ASP A 746 5.44 -13.29 -21.27
C ASP A 746 6.96 -13.38 -21.47
#